data_AF-A0A1V6NE39-F1
#
_entry.id   AF-A0A1V6NE39-F1
#
_cell.length_a   1.000
_cell.length_b   1.000
_cell.length_c   1.000
_cell.angle_alpha   90.00
_cell.angle_beta   90.00
_cell.angle_gamma   90.00
#
_symmetry.space_group_name_H-M   'P 1'
#
loop_
_entity.id
_entity.type
_entity.pdbx_description
1 polymer ?
#
loop_
_entity_poly.entity_id
_entity_poly.type
_entity_poly.pdbx_seq_one_letter_code
_entity_poly.pdbx_strand_id
1 'polypeptide(L)'
;MASQPSLQDEGVLLERLLNTTNESTPAETPSTEETKPKPKYPHPTTANTVRFRPQLYVPLLVLIYTGLLLAAWSILCLSSRSLIVSIPSGDSYDYIHESWVQSYVDRNQKWWRAARVMWSVVGVLTLPLASSVCGYAAVGYIQSQRYHKANLTLRQTLNLADRGWTSPNIIFPMLWSPKKHGSASISPLQELLVGQGSVKVPLNLEAITEVKDIFALTDPNSLDTNDWGDDVGILRSNLGIARPTDSYENLWGANATCSDSPFNCDSTKVNVDNLSLPKNVTPHEQILFMSGVKVNTSTGLIRQFAPRFNSSLHWESLDNGEFPSNCSGIAFFRNYTVSHKEEIRNADKYQIAVCMLGNLTETPFKRTRNRQDFNETLFVTSHGSKNVQTTFKLTLSTTLGYFELPNDHLGSHYGPLLDSDPLATCSRPECESQNNDEATISRRDALPERYPNGTYNGTFYLEFVASKGPLALITLALFGQDAFIDTKSHNLTKVRDQSSPLNSICYEYAPLALLLGQKELPCNNGYITPGTTWVNSFSNPQKAIPALNQAAFLANQAILQATAGSSVLYIQRRSHLEYLRPEISTGTIIGLSVLIGVFLFLLLSLCVMTLTKVAWAGSLDSHAIVKMSAALSESLPLSEDWEKDSKKTEELLDLLPGYIGDAEPEAPVGRLAVGAEGGLKWRRRYWKGQGLAL
;
A
#
# COMPACT_ATOMS: atom_id res chain seq x y z
N MET A 1 -6.07 -12.40 -54.47
CA MET A 1 -6.53 -12.68 -55.86
C MET A 1 -5.34 -12.36 -56.75
N ALA A 2 -4.79 -13.37 -57.47
CA ALA A 2 -3.56 -13.28 -58.27
C ALA A 2 -2.27 -12.95 -57.46
N SER A 3 -1.04 -13.30 -57.88
CA SER A 3 -0.57 -14.39 -58.78
C SER A 3 0.96 -14.52 -58.74
N GLN A 4 1.52 -15.73 -58.85
CA GLN A 4 2.87 -15.96 -59.41
C GLN A 4 2.80 -15.90 -60.95
N PRO A 5 3.90 -15.56 -61.65
CA PRO A 5 4.81 -16.57 -62.26
C PRO A 5 6.28 -16.31 -61.86
N SER A 6 7.29 -17.21 -61.88
CA SER A 6 7.60 -18.48 -62.57
C SER A 6 8.22 -18.36 -63.98
N LEU A 7 9.44 -18.93 -64.17
CA LEU A 7 10.14 -19.47 -65.37
C LEU A 7 11.68 -19.23 -65.24
N GLN A 8 12.61 -19.89 -65.96
CA GLN A 8 12.83 -21.31 -66.31
C GLN A 8 14.31 -21.49 -66.82
N ASP A 9 14.66 -22.62 -67.47
CA ASP A 9 15.98 -23.08 -67.97
C ASP A 9 16.93 -23.65 -66.89
N GLU A 10 17.77 -24.68 -67.07
CA GLU A 10 17.89 -25.83 -68.02
C GLU A 10 18.73 -26.94 -67.28
N GLY A 11 18.95 -28.18 -67.72
CA GLY A 11 18.64 -28.85 -69.00
C GLY A 11 18.97 -30.37 -68.99
N VAL A 12 19.08 -31.00 -70.17
CA VAL A 12 19.04 -32.48 -70.37
C VAL A 12 20.24 -33.06 -71.13
N LEU A 13 20.63 -34.31 -70.84
CA LEU A 13 21.35 -35.20 -71.77
C LEU A 13 21.01 -36.70 -71.54
N LEU A 14 21.39 -37.57 -72.49
CA LEU A 14 20.59 -38.76 -72.89
C LEU A 14 21.21 -40.16 -72.68
N GLU A 15 20.38 -41.17 -72.99
CA GLU A 15 20.53 -42.63 -72.93
C GLU A 15 21.80 -43.26 -73.54
N ARG A 16 22.02 -44.55 -73.23
CA ARG A 16 22.55 -45.55 -74.19
C ARG A 16 22.02 -46.96 -73.92
N LEU A 17 21.96 -47.78 -74.98
CA LEU A 17 21.25 -49.07 -75.03
C LEU A 17 22.18 -50.30 -75.20
N LEU A 18 21.70 -51.42 -74.65
CA LEU A 18 21.78 -52.84 -75.02
C LEU A 18 22.83 -53.42 -76.02
N ASN A 19 23.31 -54.61 -75.63
CA ASN A 19 23.57 -55.85 -76.40
C ASN A 19 24.80 -56.04 -77.32
N THR A 20 25.56 -57.09 -76.98
CA THR A 20 26.14 -58.19 -77.82
C THR A 20 26.99 -59.10 -76.87
N THR A 21 27.24 -60.43 -76.96
CA THR A 21 26.64 -61.69 -77.48
C THR A 21 27.71 -62.61 -78.11
N ASN A 22 27.45 -63.93 -78.17
CA ASN A 22 28.27 -65.04 -78.73
C ASN A 22 29.46 -65.49 -77.83
N GLU A 23 29.88 -66.77 -77.76
CA GLU A 23 29.50 -67.97 -78.54
C GLU A 23 29.78 -69.32 -77.79
N SER A 24 29.16 -70.43 -78.26
CA SER A 24 29.57 -71.88 -78.30
C SER A 24 30.19 -72.61 -77.05
N THR A 25 30.18 -73.94 -76.83
CA THR A 25 29.52 -75.18 -77.38
C THR A 25 29.50 -76.29 -76.26
N PRO A 26 28.91 -77.52 -76.42
CA PRO A 26 28.37 -78.30 -75.28
C PRO A 26 28.90 -79.75 -75.05
N ALA A 27 28.29 -80.40 -74.02
CA ALA A 27 28.01 -81.84 -73.82
C ALA A 27 29.00 -82.77 -73.05
N GLU A 28 28.53 -83.40 -71.96
CA GLU A 28 28.28 -84.87 -71.81
C GLU A 28 27.81 -85.28 -70.37
N THR A 29 27.32 -86.51 -70.20
CA THR A 29 26.81 -87.16 -68.95
C THR A 29 27.35 -88.61 -68.89
N PRO A 30 27.51 -89.32 -67.73
CA PRO A 30 26.37 -89.85 -66.95
C PRO A 30 26.58 -90.22 -65.44
N SER A 31 25.49 -90.65 -64.75
CA SER A 31 25.45 -91.49 -63.52
C SER A 31 26.05 -90.93 -62.19
N THR A 32 25.73 -91.37 -60.97
CA THR A 32 25.10 -92.63 -60.45
C THR A 32 24.17 -92.37 -59.23
N GLU A 33 23.68 -93.45 -58.60
CA GLU A 33 22.52 -93.65 -57.71
C GLU A 33 22.38 -92.92 -56.34
N GLU A 34 21.17 -93.06 -55.80
CA GLU A 34 20.60 -92.82 -54.46
C GLU A 34 21.49 -92.48 -53.24
N THR A 35 21.05 -91.49 -52.45
CA THR A 35 20.73 -91.71 -51.01
C THR A 35 19.67 -90.72 -50.51
N LYS A 36 18.75 -91.17 -49.63
CA LYS A 36 17.71 -90.32 -49.01
C LYS A 36 18.31 -89.25 -48.07
N PRO A 37 17.97 -87.96 -48.20
CA PRO A 37 18.28 -86.98 -47.16
C PRO A 37 17.34 -87.15 -45.96
N LYS A 38 17.91 -87.20 -44.75
CA LYS A 38 17.16 -86.94 -43.50
C LYS A 38 16.57 -85.52 -43.55
N PRO A 39 15.43 -85.23 -42.89
CA PRO A 39 14.86 -83.88 -42.86
C PRO A 39 15.89 -82.90 -42.26
N LYS A 40 16.45 -82.03 -43.11
CA LYS A 40 17.24 -80.89 -42.66
C LYS A 40 16.28 -79.90 -42.01
N TYR A 41 16.40 -79.71 -40.69
CA TYR A 41 15.90 -78.50 -40.06
C TYR A 41 16.52 -77.29 -40.79
N PRO A 42 15.73 -76.28 -41.19
CA PRO A 42 16.28 -75.11 -41.83
C PRO A 42 17.15 -74.36 -40.83
N HIS A 43 18.46 -74.25 -41.09
CA HIS A 43 19.32 -73.37 -40.32
C HIS A 43 18.85 -71.91 -40.52
N PRO A 44 18.46 -71.18 -39.47
CA PRO A 44 18.03 -69.80 -39.61
C PRO A 44 19.25 -68.92 -39.97
N THR A 45 19.30 -68.45 -41.21
CA THR A 45 20.31 -67.52 -41.69
C THR A 45 20.18 -66.17 -40.96
N THR A 46 21.32 -65.63 -40.51
CA THR A 46 21.45 -64.31 -39.85
C THR A 46 20.51 -64.06 -38.67
N ALA A 47 21.00 -64.38 -37.46
CA ALA A 47 20.32 -64.15 -36.19
C ALA A 47 20.02 -62.66 -35.92
N ASN A 48 18.77 -62.25 -36.19
CA ASN A 48 18.23 -60.97 -35.72
C ASN A 48 18.29 -60.93 -34.18
N THR A 49 19.14 -60.05 -33.63
CA THR A 49 19.33 -59.92 -32.18
C THR A 49 19.32 -58.46 -31.72
N VAL A 50 18.64 -58.21 -30.60
CA VAL A 50 18.47 -56.88 -30.00
C VAL A 50 19.36 -56.74 -28.76
N ARG A 51 19.82 -55.51 -28.48
CA ARG A 51 20.49 -55.12 -27.23
C ARG A 51 19.74 -53.96 -26.57
N PHE A 52 19.15 -54.22 -25.42
CA PHE A 52 18.52 -53.18 -24.60
C PHE A 52 19.57 -52.27 -23.95
N ARG A 53 19.23 -50.98 -23.80
CA ARG A 53 20.05 -49.95 -23.13
C ARG A 53 19.17 -49.19 -22.13
N PRO A 54 19.70 -48.74 -20.97
CA PRO A 54 18.96 -47.83 -20.10
C PRO A 54 18.67 -46.51 -20.84
N GLN A 55 17.46 -45.97 -20.66
CA GLN A 55 17.01 -44.78 -21.39
C GLN A 55 17.26 -43.52 -20.55
N LEU A 56 18.24 -42.72 -20.96
CA LEU A 56 18.76 -41.59 -20.19
C LEU A 56 17.90 -40.31 -20.25
N TYR A 57 16.87 -40.25 -21.10
CA TYR A 57 16.02 -39.05 -21.19
C TYR A 57 15.10 -38.89 -19.99
N VAL A 58 14.58 -39.99 -19.42
CA VAL A 58 13.72 -39.96 -18.22
C VAL A 58 14.46 -39.33 -17.02
N PRO A 59 15.65 -39.81 -16.59
CA PRO A 59 16.40 -39.17 -15.50
C PRO A 59 16.81 -37.73 -15.82
N LEU A 60 17.09 -37.37 -17.07
CA LEU A 60 17.41 -36.01 -17.46
C LEU A 60 16.20 -35.06 -17.29
N LEU A 61 15.01 -35.48 -17.72
CA LEU A 61 13.77 -34.73 -17.50
C LEU A 61 13.42 -34.62 -16.01
N VAL A 62 13.60 -35.70 -15.24
CA VAL A 62 13.44 -35.70 -13.78
C VAL A 62 14.38 -34.68 -13.13
N LEU A 63 15.67 -34.66 -13.48
CA LEU A 63 16.63 -33.71 -12.92
C LEU A 63 16.25 -32.26 -13.22
N ILE A 64 15.88 -31.93 -14.47
CA ILE A 64 15.41 -30.59 -14.86
C ILE A 64 14.17 -30.20 -14.04
N TYR A 65 13.20 -31.10 -13.91
CA TYR A 65 12.00 -30.88 -13.09
C TYR A 65 12.35 -30.64 -11.61
N THR A 66 13.25 -31.44 -11.02
CA THR A 66 13.66 -31.23 -9.62
C THR A 66 14.35 -29.88 -9.41
N GLY A 67 15.20 -29.45 -10.36
CA GLY A 67 15.85 -28.15 -10.32
C GLY A 67 14.86 -26.99 -10.39
N LEU A 68 13.87 -27.07 -11.29
CA LEU A 68 12.83 -26.04 -11.42
C LEU A 68 11.92 -25.97 -10.18
N LEU A 69 11.49 -27.11 -9.63
CA LEU A 69 10.66 -27.16 -8.42
C LEU A 69 11.40 -26.60 -7.21
N LEU A 70 12.65 -27.01 -7.00
CA LEU A 70 13.47 -26.52 -5.88
C LEU A 70 13.78 -25.03 -6.02
N ALA A 71 14.13 -24.55 -7.23
CA ALA A 71 14.36 -23.12 -7.47
C ALA A 71 13.10 -22.28 -7.20
N ALA A 72 11.95 -22.67 -7.76
CA ALA A 72 10.68 -21.97 -7.55
C ALA A 72 10.31 -21.92 -6.06
N TRP A 73 10.40 -23.06 -5.36
CA TRP A 73 10.08 -23.13 -3.93
C TRP A 73 11.04 -22.32 -3.05
N SER A 74 12.35 -22.38 -3.32
CA SER A 74 13.35 -21.57 -2.60
C SER A 74 13.12 -20.08 -2.78
N ILE A 75 12.82 -19.59 -4.00
CA ILE A 75 12.55 -18.16 -4.25
C ILE A 75 11.27 -17.71 -3.54
N LEU A 76 10.21 -18.56 -3.49
CA LEU A 76 8.99 -18.28 -2.71
C LEU A 76 9.26 -18.24 -1.20
N CYS A 77 10.03 -19.19 -0.66
CA CYS A 77 10.40 -19.22 0.75
C CYS A 77 11.26 -18.01 1.18
N LEU A 78 12.19 -17.59 0.31
CA LEU A 78 13.02 -16.40 0.54
C LEU A 78 12.18 -15.12 0.49
N SER A 79 11.43 -14.89 -0.60
CA SER A 79 10.56 -13.70 -0.75
C SER A 79 9.45 -13.61 0.29
N SER A 80 8.99 -14.74 0.84
CA SER A 80 8.05 -14.76 1.97
C SER A 80 8.69 -14.38 3.31
N ARG A 81 10.03 -14.35 3.43
CA ARG A 81 10.76 -14.00 4.67
C ARG A 81 11.46 -12.64 4.60
N SER A 82 12.11 -12.32 3.49
CA SER A 82 12.82 -11.06 3.26
C SER A 82 12.75 -10.64 1.80
N LEU A 83 13.15 -9.40 1.50
CA LEU A 83 13.51 -9.05 0.14
C LEU A 83 14.72 -9.90 -0.30
N ILE A 84 14.75 -10.30 -1.58
CA ILE A 84 15.83 -11.09 -2.19
C ILE A 84 17.00 -10.18 -2.54
N VAL A 85 16.70 -9.00 -3.09
CA VAL A 85 17.66 -7.90 -3.20
C VAL A 85 17.43 -6.99 -1.99
N SER A 86 18.40 -6.98 -1.08
CA SER A 86 18.38 -6.14 0.12
C SER A 86 18.35 -4.65 -0.26
N ILE A 87 17.33 -3.94 0.18
CA ILE A 87 17.37 -2.48 0.28
C ILE A 87 18.29 -2.14 1.48
N PRO A 88 19.12 -1.09 1.43
CA PRO A 88 19.92 -0.66 2.57
C PRO A 88 19.08 -0.40 3.83
N SER A 89 19.73 -0.43 5.00
CA SER A 89 19.08 -0.34 6.32
C SER A 89 18.73 1.09 6.74
N GLY A 90 17.83 1.23 7.71
CA GLY A 90 17.17 2.49 8.14
C GLY A 90 18.11 3.70 8.27
N ASP A 91 19.28 3.49 8.87
CA ASP A 91 20.27 4.54 9.17
C ASP A 91 20.99 5.11 7.91
N SER A 92 20.60 4.68 6.71
CA SER A 92 21.16 5.14 5.43
C SER A 92 20.15 5.81 4.49
N TYR A 93 18.87 5.94 4.89
CA TYR A 93 17.81 6.46 4.01
C TYR A 93 17.87 7.96 3.70
N ASP A 94 18.65 8.76 4.43
CA ASP A 94 18.75 10.21 4.17
C ASP A 94 19.36 10.55 2.79
N TYR A 95 19.95 9.56 2.09
CA TYR A 95 20.67 9.76 0.83
C TYR A 95 20.23 8.89 -0.35
N ILE A 96 19.21 8.02 -0.22
CA ILE A 96 18.89 7.00 -1.24
C ILE A 96 17.73 7.47 -2.14
N HIS A 97 18.04 8.14 -3.26
CA HIS A 97 17.01 8.62 -4.21
C HIS A 97 15.92 7.56 -4.51
N GLU A 98 14.66 7.99 -4.50
CA GLU A 98 13.44 7.18 -4.73
C GLU A 98 13.57 6.21 -5.92
N SER A 99 14.16 6.66 -7.03
CA SER A 99 14.38 5.86 -8.24
C SER A 99 15.25 4.62 -8.02
N TRP A 100 16.14 4.62 -7.01
CA TRP A 100 16.92 3.46 -6.60
C TRP A 100 16.05 2.49 -5.80
N VAL A 101 15.27 2.99 -4.83
CA VAL A 101 14.30 2.17 -4.05
C VAL A 101 13.31 1.48 -4.99
N GLN A 102 12.74 2.23 -5.94
CA GLN A 102 11.91 1.68 -7.02
C GLN A 102 12.66 0.59 -7.82
N SER A 103 13.92 0.82 -8.21
CA SER A 103 14.73 -0.19 -8.93
C SER A 103 14.93 -1.47 -8.10
N TYR A 104 15.09 -1.38 -6.79
CA TYR A 104 15.19 -2.55 -5.91
C TYR A 104 13.84 -3.28 -5.76
N VAL A 105 12.74 -2.54 -5.61
CA VAL A 105 11.38 -3.13 -5.52
C VAL A 105 10.99 -3.81 -6.84
N ASP A 106 11.25 -3.17 -7.98
CA ASP A 106 11.09 -3.75 -9.32
C ASP A 106 11.85 -5.08 -9.50
N ARG A 107 13.10 -5.15 -9.03
CA ARG A 107 13.91 -6.38 -9.09
C ARG A 107 13.30 -7.48 -8.23
N ASN A 108 12.88 -7.16 -7.00
CA ASN A 108 12.21 -8.12 -6.13
C ASN A 108 10.87 -8.60 -6.72
N GLN A 109 10.09 -7.72 -7.35
CA GLN A 109 8.84 -8.09 -8.02
C GLN A 109 9.08 -8.94 -9.27
N LYS A 110 10.15 -8.69 -10.04
CA LYS A 110 10.58 -9.53 -11.17
C LYS A 110 10.95 -10.95 -10.71
N TRP A 111 11.67 -11.11 -9.60
CA TRP A 111 11.95 -12.42 -9.01
C TRP A 111 10.68 -13.17 -8.59
N TRP A 112 9.73 -12.49 -7.93
CA TRP A 112 8.46 -13.09 -7.54
C TRP A 112 7.59 -13.52 -8.73
N ARG A 113 7.52 -12.71 -9.79
CA ARG A 113 6.86 -13.08 -11.05
C ARG A 113 7.54 -14.30 -11.70
N ALA A 114 8.88 -14.35 -11.74
CA ALA A 114 9.62 -15.49 -12.27
C ALA A 114 9.36 -16.78 -11.48
N ALA A 115 9.32 -16.71 -10.13
CA ALA A 115 9.02 -17.85 -9.28
C ALA A 115 7.60 -18.40 -9.52
N ARG A 116 6.59 -17.51 -9.67
CA ARG A 116 5.23 -17.92 -10.05
C ARG A 116 5.21 -18.63 -11.41
N VAL A 117 5.88 -18.11 -12.43
CA VAL A 117 5.97 -18.76 -13.76
C VAL A 117 6.63 -20.13 -13.68
N MET A 118 7.75 -20.26 -12.96
CA MET A 118 8.42 -21.56 -12.74
C MET A 118 7.50 -22.55 -12.00
N TRP A 119 6.77 -22.08 -10.98
CA TRP A 119 5.83 -22.90 -10.22
C TRP A 119 4.66 -23.41 -11.08
N SER A 120 4.04 -22.56 -11.89
CA SER A 120 2.97 -22.98 -12.82
C SER A 120 3.47 -23.97 -13.88
N VAL A 121 4.68 -23.77 -14.44
CA VAL A 121 5.30 -24.72 -15.37
C VAL A 121 5.55 -26.07 -14.70
N VAL A 122 6.05 -26.08 -13.46
CA VAL A 122 6.23 -27.30 -12.67
C VAL A 122 4.89 -27.98 -12.38
N GLY A 123 3.85 -27.24 -12.02
CA GLY A 123 2.49 -27.77 -11.83
C GLY A 123 1.97 -28.52 -13.06
N VAL A 124 2.06 -27.89 -14.24
CA VAL A 124 1.65 -28.49 -15.52
C VAL A 124 2.50 -29.73 -15.89
N LEU A 125 3.82 -29.69 -15.65
CA LEU A 125 4.72 -30.81 -15.95
C LEU A 125 4.59 -31.98 -14.97
N THR A 126 4.08 -31.76 -13.75
CA THR A 126 4.04 -32.79 -12.69
C THR A 126 3.27 -34.04 -13.11
N LEU A 127 2.07 -33.88 -13.68
CA LEU A 127 1.22 -35.00 -14.11
C LEU A 127 1.84 -35.85 -15.24
N PRO A 128 2.23 -35.29 -16.41
CA PRO A 128 2.83 -36.10 -17.49
C PRO A 128 4.18 -36.70 -17.10
N LEU A 129 5.00 -35.98 -16.33
CA LEU A 129 6.32 -36.47 -15.90
C LEU A 129 6.20 -37.61 -14.88
N ALA A 130 5.35 -37.47 -13.85
CA ALA A 130 5.06 -38.57 -12.92
C ALA A 130 4.44 -39.78 -13.63
N SER A 131 3.50 -39.56 -14.56
CA SER A 131 2.90 -40.63 -15.37
C SER A 131 3.96 -41.38 -16.21
N SER A 132 4.92 -40.66 -16.80
CA SER A 132 6.02 -41.24 -17.57
C SER A 132 6.99 -42.03 -16.69
N VAL A 133 7.41 -41.48 -15.54
CA VAL A 133 8.31 -42.15 -14.59
C VAL A 133 7.67 -43.42 -14.04
N CYS A 134 6.39 -43.38 -13.62
CA CYS A 134 5.65 -44.55 -13.15
C CYS A 134 5.47 -45.59 -14.26
N GLY A 135 5.12 -45.17 -15.49
CA GLY A 135 4.98 -46.07 -16.63
C GLY A 135 6.28 -46.79 -17.03
N TYR A 136 7.45 -46.16 -16.83
CA TYR A 136 8.74 -46.82 -17.01
C TYR A 136 9.09 -47.73 -15.82
N ALA A 137 8.90 -47.25 -14.58
CA ALA A 137 9.19 -48.02 -13.37
C ALA A 137 8.32 -49.29 -13.26
N ALA A 138 7.11 -49.27 -13.81
CA ALA A 138 6.23 -50.42 -13.95
C ALA A 138 6.86 -51.56 -14.77
N VAL A 139 7.52 -51.25 -15.90
CA VAL A 139 8.30 -52.26 -16.67
C VAL A 139 9.40 -52.86 -15.79
N GLY A 140 10.15 -52.00 -15.10
CA GLY A 140 11.20 -52.43 -14.17
C GLY A 140 10.68 -53.21 -12.95
N TYR A 141 9.42 -53.06 -12.56
CA TYR A 141 8.77 -53.84 -11.51
C TYR A 141 8.44 -55.25 -12.02
N ILE A 142 7.69 -55.33 -13.12
CA ILE A 142 7.30 -56.55 -13.86
C ILE A 142 8.48 -57.49 -14.14
N GLN A 143 9.66 -56.93 -14.45
CA GLN A 143 10.88 -57.68 -14.77
C GLN A 143 11.65 -58.26 -13.57
N SER A 144 11.28 -57.94 -12.33
CA SER A 144 12.24 -57.97 -11.21
C SER A 144 11.95 -58.92 -10.06
N GLN A 145 11.02 -59.87 -10.20
CA GLN A 145 10.60 -60.81 -9.15
C GLN A 145 11.61 -61.95 -8.88
N ARG A 146 12.91 -61.66 -8.95
CA ARG A 146 14.04 -62.62 -8.96
C ARG A 146 14.32 -63.32 -7.61
N TYR A 147 13.56 -63.01 -6.55
CA TYR A 147 13.83 -63.49 -5.18
C TYR A 147 12.59 -63.77 -4.31
N HIS A 148 11.39 -63.47 -4.79
CA HIS A 148 10.12 -63.79 -4.09
C HIS A 148 9.12 -64.33 -5.10
N LYS A 149 8.29 -65.29 -4.67
CA LYS A 149 7.37 -66.06 -5.53
C LYS A 149 6.62 -65.15 -6.50
N ALA A 150 6.73 -65.46 -7.79
CA ALA A 150 6.32 -64.58 -8.88
C ALA A 150 4.79 -64.58 -9.08
N ASN A 151 4.09 -63.94 -8.14
CA ASN A 151 2.64 -63.95 -8.01
C ASN A 151 1.96 -62.73 -8.65
N LEU A 152 2.62 -62.02 -9.58
CA LEU A 152 1.98 -60.94 -10.33
C LEU A 152 1.04 -61.54 -11.39
N THR A 153 -0.25 -61.19 -11.37
CA THR A 153 -1.22 -61.68 -12.36
C THR A 153 -1.28 -60.79 -13.60
N LEU A 154 -1.77 -61.31 -14.72
CA LEU A 154 -1.98 -60.52 -15.93
C LEU A 154 -2.99 -59.39 -15.67
N ARG A 155 -4.04 -59.64 -14.86
CA ARG A 155 -4.99 -58.62 -14.40
C ARG A 155 -4.29 -57.46 -13.66
N GLN A 156 -3.42 -57.77 -12.71
CA GLN A 156 -2.64 -56.76 -11.98
C GLN A 156 -1.73 -55.97 -12.92
N THR A 157 -1.22 -56.61 -13.98
CA THR A 157 -0.34 -56.01 -14.98
C THR A 157 -1.09 -55.10 -15.95
N LEU A 158 -2.31 -55.49 -16.36
CA LEU A 158 -3.24 -54.67 -17.12
C LEU A 158 -3.64 -53.41 -16.33
N ASN A 159 -4.02 -53.57 -15.05
CA ASN A 159 -4.34 -52.44 -14.16
C ASN A 159 -3.15 -51.47 -13.99
N LEU A 160 -1.91 -51.98 -14.06
CA LEU A 160 -0.67 -51.19 -14.00
C LEU A 160 -0.39 -50.43 -15.32
N ALA A 161 -0.87 -50.96 -16.46
CA ALA A 161 -0.66 -50.43 -17.81
C ALA A 161 -1.73 -49.42 -18.25
N ASP A 162 -2.98 -49.66 -17.85
CA ASP A 162 -4.15 -48.80 -18.12
C ASP A 162 -4.08 -47.44 -17.39
N ARG A 163 -3.07 -47.26 -16.52
CA ARG A 163 -2.83 -46.06 -15.70
C ARG A 163 -4.04 -45.72 -14.81
N GLY A 164 -4.77 -46.73 -14.34
CA GLY A 164 -6.06 -46.60 -13.64
C GLY A 164 -6.07 -45.66 -12.42
N TRP A 165 -4.90 -45.31 -11.87
CA TRP A 165 -4.68 -44.25 -10.88
C TRP A 165 -5.06 -42.83 -11.33
N THR A 166 -5.45 -42.60 -12.59
CA THR A 166 -6.12 -41.36 -13.02
C THR A 166 -7.66 -41.44 -13.04
N SER A 167 -8.27 -42.59 -12.74
CA SER A 167 -9.73 -42.76 -12.79
C SER A 167 -10.36 -42.75 -11.38
N PRO A 168 -11.40 -41.93 -11.11
CA PRO A 168 -11.99 -41.83 -9.77
C PRO A 168 -12.62 -43.16 -9.31
N ASN A 169 -13.17 -43.92 -10.25
CA ASN A 169 -13.84 -45.22 -9.98
C ASN A 169 -12.88 -46.30 -9.45
N ILE A 170 -11.57 -46.19 -9.74
CA ILE A 170 -10.54 -47.09 -9.19
C ILE A 170 -9.97 -46.52 -7.87
N ILE A 171 -9.81 -45.20 -7.76
CA ILE A 171 -9.23 -44.55 -6.57
C ILE A 171 -10.08 -44.74 -5.31
N PHE A 172 -11.41 -44.64 -5.38
CA PHE A 172 -12.27 -44.83 -4.19
C PHE A 172 -12.16 -46.22 -3.54
N PRO A 173 -12.30 -47.36 -4.26
CA PRO A 173 -12.11 -48.69 -3.65
C PRO A 173 -10.66 -48.99 -3.25
N MET A 174 -9.67 -48.31 -3.86
CA MET A 174 -8.25 -48.39 -3.50
C MET A 174 -8.01 -47.95 -2.04
N LEU A 175 -8.69 -46.89 -1.60
CA LEU A 175 -8.56 -46.31 -0.25
C LEU A 175 -9.02 -47.27 0.87
N TRP A 176 -10.01 -48.12 0.60
CA TRP A 176 -10.57 -49.08 1.57
C TRP A 176 -10.04 -50.52 1.43
N SER A 177 -9.29 -50.86 0.37
CA SER A 177 -8.84 -52.24 0.10
C SER A 177 -7.37 -52.36 -0.38
N PRO A 178 -6.38 -51.79 0.34
CA PRO A 178 -4.99 -51.64 -0.12
C PRO A 178 -4.21 -52.96 -0.33
N LYS A 179 -4.79 -54.12 -0.03
CA LYS A 179 -4.20 -55.45 -0.31
C LYS A 179 -4.46 -55.98 -1.73
N LYS A 180 -5.35 -55.34 -2.51
CA LYS A 180 -5.63 -55.72 -3.91
C LYS A 180 -5.18 -54.68 -4.93
N HIS A 181 -5.15 -53.41 -4.54
CA HIS A 181 -4.78 -52.29 -5.40
C HIS A 181 -3.83 -51.37 -4.61
N GLY A 182 -2.73 -50.93 -5.22
CA GLY A 182 -1.62 -50.24 -4.53
C GLY A 182 -1.93 -48.80 -4.10
N SER A 183 -0.91 -48.05 -3.70
CA SER A 183 -1.05 -46.65 -3.26
C SER A 183 -0.91 -45.64 -4.41
N ALA A 184 -1.85 -44.70 -4.51
CA ALA A 184 -1.76 -43.48 -5.34
C ALA A 184 -2.13 -42.26 -4.49
N SER A 185 -1.71 -41.04 -4.87
CA SER A 185 -1.83 -39.86 -3.99
C SER A 185 -2.06 -38.53 -4.71
N ILE A 186 -3.08 -37.80 -4.22
CA ILE A 186 -3.20 -36.34 -4.09
C ILE A 186 -2.97 -35.48 -5.36
N SER A 187 -4.09 -34.98 -5.91
CA SER A 187 -4.15 -33.86 -6.87
C SER A 187 -3.82 -32.50 -6.21
N PRO A 188 -3.38 -31.47 -6.96
CA PRO A 188 -2.76 -30.28 -6.38
C PRO A 188 -3.78 -29.27 -5.80
N LEU A 189 -3.81 -29.15 -4.47
CA LEU A 189 -4.54 -28.10 -3.72
C LEU A 189 -3.67 -26.85 -3.44
N GLN A 190 -2.57 -26.69 -4.19
CA GLN A 190 -1.40 -25.90 -3.76
C GLN A 190 -1.49 -24.38 -4.01
N GLU A 191 -2.31 -23.92 -4.97
CA GLU A 191 -2.45 -22.48 -5.24
C GLU A 191 -3.30 -21.73 -4.20
N LEU A 192 -4.11 -22.45 -3.41
CA LEU A 192 -5.02 -21.86 -2.41
C LEU A 192 -4.30 -21.39 -1.12
N LEU A 193 -3.02 -21.71 -0.95
CA LEU A 193 -2.28 -21.58 0.32
C LEU A 193 -1.26 -20.43 0.38
N VAL A 194 -1.21 -19.57 -0.65
CA VAL A 194 -0.26 -18.44 -0.74
C VAL A 194 -1.02 -17.12 -0.73
N GLY A 195 -0.99 -16.42 0.40
CA GLY A 195 -1.55 -15.08 0.54
C GLY A 195 -0.72 -14.01 -0.18
N GLN A 196 -1.28 -12.81 -0.28
CA GLN A 196 -0.60 -11.61 -0.78
C GLN A 196 -0.85 -10.48 0.20
N GLY A 197 0.22 -9.96 0.81
CA GLY A 197 0.20 -8.78 1.67
C GLY A 197 0.95 -7.63 1.02
N SER A 198 0.56 -6.39 1.33
CA SER A 198 1.32 -5.19 0.99
C SER A 198 2.23 -4.80 2.16
N VAL A 199 3.51 -4.63 1.89
CA VAL A 199 4.49 -4.10 2.83
C VAL A 199 4.84 -2.68 2.39
N LYS A 200 4.63 -1.70 3.27
CA LYS A 200 5.06 -0.32 3.05
C LYS A 200 6.58 -0.24 3.24
N VAL A 201 7.30 0.08 2.16
CA VAL A 201 8.75 0.33 2.16
C VAL A 201 8.94 1.85 2.34
N PRO A 202 9.66 2.34 3.36
CA PRO A 202 9.90 3.76 3.52
C PRO A 202 10.73 4.32 2.36
N LEU A 203 10.48 5.58 2.04
CA LEU A 203 11.30 6.41 1.17
C LEU A 203 12.05 7.46 2.02
N ASN A 204 12.73 8.40 1.36
CA ASN A 204 13.49 9.44 2.04
C ASN A 204 12.59 10.37 2.86
N LEU A 205 13.24 11.05 3.80
CA LEU A 205 12.64 12.13 4.59
C LEU A 205 12.56 13.41 3.73
N GLU A 206 11.38 13.96 3.54
CA GLU A 206 11.12 15.20 2.80
C GLU A 206 10.64 16.30 3.77
N ALA A 207 11.25 17.48 3.76
CA ALA A 207 10.78 18.61 4.55
C ALA A 207 9.57 19.28 3.85
N ILE A 208 8.41 19.29 4.51
CA ILE A 208 7.15 19.84 3.97
C ILE A 208 7.06 21.35 4.23
N THR A 209 7.28 21.76 5.49
CA THR A 209 7.17 23.15 5.93
C THR A 209 7.90 23.37 7.25
N GLU A 210 8.36 24.59 7.48
CA GLU A 210 8.76 25.08 8.80
C GLU A 210 7.54 25.67 9.53
N VAL A 211 7.50 25.58 10.86
CA VAL A 211 6.46 26.12 11.73
C VAL A 211 7.10 26.69 13.00
N LYS A 212 6.56 27.77 13.57
CA LYS A 212 7.05 28.32 14.85
C LYS A 212 6.72 27.39 16.03
N ASP A 213 7.69 27.15 16.92
CA ASP A 213 7.48 26.45 18.19
C ASP A 213 6.67 27.36 19.16
N ILE A 214 5.96 26.80 20.13
CA ILE A 214 5.37 27.57 21.24
C ILE A 214 6.45 28.36 22.00
N PHE A 215 7.68 27.84 22.07
CA PHE A 215 8.83 28.56 22.63
C PHE A 215 9.22 29.83 21.88
N ALA A 216 8.78 30.04 20.63
CA ALA A 216 9.01 31.29 19.91
C ALA A 216 8.11 32.44 20.41
N LEU A 217 6.93 32.12 20.99
CA LEU A 217 6.04 33.08 21.66
C LEU A 217 6.62 33.57 23.00
N THR A 218 7.69 32.92 23.49
CA THR A 218 8.32 33.20 24.78
C THR A 218 9.85 33.24 24.65
N ASP A 219 10.36 33.62 23.47
CA ASP A 219 11.79 33.79 23.19
C ASP A 219 12.32 35.02 23.95
N PRO A 220 13.27 34.87 24.89
CA PRO A 220 13.85 36.00 25.63
C PRO A 220 14.36 37.14 24.75
N ASN A 221 14.86 36.85 23.54
CA ASN A 221 15.40 37.87 22.65
C ASN A 221 14.29 38.69 21.98
N SER A 222 13.12 38.09 21.72
CA SER A 222 11.95 38.77 21.15
C SER A 222 11.15 39.51 22.23
N LEU A 223 11.10 38.97 23.45
CA LEU A 223 10.44 39.63 24.58
C LEU A 223 11.21 40.83 25.13
N ASP A 224 12.53 40.91 24.93
CA ASP A 224 13.39 42.06 25.32
C ASP A 224 13.31 43.23 24.31
N THR A 225 12.70 43.03 23.14
CA THR A 225 12.49 44.07 22.12
C THR A 225 11.07 44.61 22.13
N ASN A 226 10.91 45.94 21.97
CA ASN A 226 9.60 46.53 21.67
C ASN A 226 9.03 45.92 20.39
N ASP A 227 7.78 45.48 20.46
CA ASP A 227 6.98 45.11 19.29
C ASP A 227 6.55 46.38 18.53
N TRP A 228 6.71 46.41 17.22
CA TRP A 228 6.31 47.56 16.40
C TRP A 228 4.86 47.45 15.88
N GLY A 229 4.14 46.39 16.25
CA GLY A 229 2.75 46.16 15.92
C GLY A 229 2.54 45.50 14.55
N ASP A 230 3.51 44.72 14.07
CA ASP A 230 3.38 43.97 12.81
C ASP A 230 2.21 42.98 12.87
N ASP A 231 1.99 42.34 14.03
CA ASP A 231 0.85 41.47 14.31
C ASP A 231 -0.48 42.24 14.23
N VAL A 232 -0.54 43.44 14.82
CA VAL A 232 -1.69 44.35 14.77
C VAL A 232 -1.95 44.81 13.34
N GLY A 233 -0.90 45.13 12.57
CA GLY A 233 -0.98 45.55 11.17
C GLY A 233 -1.54 44.46 10.26
N ILE A 234 -1.01 43.25 10.38
CA ILE A 234 -1.49 42.05 9.66
C ILE A 234 -2.96 41.78 10.03
N LEU A 235 -3.32 41.80 11.32
CA LEU A 235 -4.70 41.58 11.74
C LEU A 235 -5.65 42.68 11.23
N ARG A 236 -5.26 43.97 11.32
CA ARG A 236 -6.06 45.10 10.79
C ARG A 236 -6.38 44.93 9.31
N SER A 237 -5.39 44.56 8.49
CA SER A 237 -5.58 44.25 7.08
C SER A 237 -6.58 43.11 6.87
N ASN A 238 -6.37 41.99 7.57
CA ASN A 238 -7.23 40.79 7.45
C ASN A 238 -8.67 41.07 7.89
N LEU A 239 -8.90 41.77 9.01
CA LEU A 239 -10.25 42.12 9.49
C LEU A 239 -10.98 43.10 8.58
N GLY A 240 -10.27 43.89 7.76
CA GLY A 240 -10.89 44.76 6.75
C GLY A 240 -11.45 43.99 5.56
N ILE A 241 -10.80 42.90 5.14
CA ILE A 241 -11.16 42.17 3.91
C ILE A 241 -11.92 40.86 4.13
N ALA A 242 -11.84 40.26 5.32
CA ALA A 242 -12.41 38.95 5.64
C ALA A 242 -13.93 38.87 5.46
N ARG A 243 -14.39 37.75 4.91
CA ARG A 243 -15.79 37.45 4.58
C ARG A 243 -16.25 36.15 5.26
N PRO A 244 -17.56 35.96 5.47
CA PRO A 244 -18.10 34.68 5.95
C PRO A 244 -17.84 33.51 4.98
N THR A 245 -17.69 33.83 3.68
CA THR A 245 -17.43 32.88 2.59
C THR A 245 -15.97 32.45 2.44
N ASP A 246 -15.05 33.03 3.23
CA ASP A 246 -13.61 32.85 3.01
C ASP A 246 -13.14 31.49 3.55
N SER A 247 -12.26 30.84 2.78
CA SER A 247 -11.70 29.54 3.10
C SER A 247 -10.26 29.64 3.58
N TYR A 248 -9.94 28.99 4.70
CA TYR A 248 -8.61 29.07 5.32
C TYR A 248 -7.90 27.71 5.30
N GLU A 249 -6.73 27.64 4.65
CA GLU A 249 -5.97 26.38 4.48
C GLU A 249 -5.44 25.79 5.80
N ASN A 250 -5.36 26.61 6.85
CA ASN A 250 -4.85 26.28 8.18
C ASN A 250 -5.97 26.12 9.24
N LEU A 251 -7.25 26.14 8.83
CA LEU A 251 -8.42 25.96 9.69
C LEU A 251 -8.82 24.49 9.74
N TRP A 252 -8.48 23.81 10.83
CA TRP A 252 -8.79 22.40 11.06
C TRP A 252 -10.13 22.24 11.78
N GLY A 253 -10.85 21.16 11.50
CA GLY A 253 -12.14 20.86 12.12
C GLY A 253 -12.62 19.43 11.86
N ALA A 254 -13.44 18.91 12.77
CA ALA A 254 -14.06 17.60 12.63
C ALA A 254 -15.32 17.66 11.76
N ASN A 255 -15.42 16.76 10.78
CA ASN A 255 -16.61 16.52 9.95
C ASN A 255 -17.25 17.78 9.32
N ALA A 256 -16.51 18.45 8.43
CA ALA A 256 -17.09 19.34 7.43
C ALA A 256 -17.84 18.54 6.32
N THR A 257 -18.82 17.72 6.72
CA THR A 257 -19.66 16.95 5.79
C THR A 257 -20.65 17.88 5.09
N CYS A 258 -20.28 18.41 3.92
CA CYS A 258 -21.19 19.18 3.06
C CYS A 258 -22.33 18.28 2.52
N SER A 259 -23.45 18.21 3.24
CA SER A 259 -24.72 17.70 2.72
C SER A 259 -25.59 18.84 2.18
N ASP A 260 -26.11 18.66 0.97
CA ASP A 260 -27.29 19.33 0.40
C ASP A 260 -27.22 20.85 0.13
N SER A 261 -26.34 21.25 -0.81
CA SER A 261 -26.50 22.47 -1.62
C SER A 261 -25.75 22.32 -2.96
N PRO A 262 -26.26 22.80 -4.11
CA PRO A 262 -25.66 22.55 -5.44
C PRO A 262 -24.35 23.31 -5.73
N PHE A 263 -23.72 23.94 -4.73
CA PHE A 263 -22.49 24.72 -4.87
C PHE A 263 -21.27 23.98 -4.30
N ASN A 264 -20.76 23.04 -5.11
CA ASN A 264 -19.41 22.47 -5.13
C ASN A 264 -18.49 22.76 -3.93
N CYS A 265 -18.60 21.96 -2.85
CA CYS A 265 -17.58 21.94 -1.80
C CYS A 265 -16.29 21.29 -2.32
N ASP A 266 -15.36 22.12 -2.80
CA ASP A 266 -13.98 21.72 -3.09
C ASP A 266 -13.30 21.27 -1.78
N SER A 267 -12.87 20.01 -1.71
CA SER A 267 -12.67 19.23 -0.47
C SER A 267 -11.48 19.64 0.40
N THR A 268 -10.88 20.79 0.11
CA THR A 268 -9.70 21.36 0.79
C THR A 268 -10.01 22.63 1.59
N LYS A 269 -11.27 23.08 1.61
CA LYS A 269 -11.67 24.42 2.06
C LYS A 269 -12.80 24.39 3.08
N VAL A 270 -12.46 24.56 4.37
CA VAL A 270 -13.44 24.84 5.42
C VAL A 270 -13.97 26.28 5.23
N ASN A 271 -15.28 26.41 5.06
CA ASN A 271 -15.99 27.68 4.84
C ASN A 271 -16.81 28.03 6.08
N VAL A 272 -16.70 29.28 6.57
CA VAL A 272 -17.27 29.72 7.85
C VAL A 272 -18.81 29.82 7.81
N ASP A 273 -19.39 30.09 6.64
CA ASP A 273 -20.86 30.14 6.45
C ASP A 273 -21.59 28.82 6.81
N ASN A 274 -20.90 27.67 6.78
CA ASN A 274 -21.50 26.37 7.14
C ASN A 274 -21.55 26.11 8.66
N LEU A 275 -21.10 27.04 9.50
CA LEU A 275 -20.94 26.82 10.95
C LEU A 275 -22.25 26.97 11.76
N SER A 276 -23.27 26.21 11.38
CA SER A 276 -24.51 26.07 12.15
C SER A 276 -24.27 25.21 13.41
N LEU A 277 -23.91 25.86 14.52
CA LEU A 277 -23.74 25.23 15.85
C LEU A 277 -24.91 24.27 16.18
N PRO A 278 -24.69 22.94 16.18
CA PRO A 278 -25.78 22.00 16.43
C PRO A 278 -26.11 22.01 17.93
N LYS A 279 -27.37 22.33 18.27
CA LYS A 279 -27.82 22.57 19.65
C LYS A 279 -27.65 21.39 20.64
N ASN A 280 -27.28 20.21 20.17
CA ASN A 280 -27.22 18.95 20.93
C ASN A 280 -25.85 18.23 20.88
N VAL A 281 -24.79 18.81 20.30
CA VAL A 281 -23.44 18.19 20.28
C VAL A 281 -22.66 18.58 21.54
N THR A 282 -21.86 17.66 22.09
CA THR A 282 -21.08 17.95 23.30
C THR A 282 -19.89 18.88 23.00
N PRO A 283 -19.42 19.71 23.96
CA PRO A 283 -18.39 20.71 23.69
C PRO A 283 -17.02 20.20 23.20
N HIS A 284 -16.78 18.88 23.20
CA HIS A 284 -15.50 18.28 22.84
C HIS A 284 -15.39 17.86 21.36
N GLU A 285 -16.49 17.77 20.60
CA GLU A 285 -16.50 17.03 19.32
C GLU A 285 -16.43 17.89 18.06
N GLN A 286 -16.67 19.21 18.14
CA GLN A 286 -16.66 20.13 16.97
C GLN A 286 -15.88 21.43 17.24
N ILE A 287 -14.69 21.31 17.82
CA ILE A 287 -13.77 22.43 18.02
C ILE A 287 -13.00 22.71 16.71
N LEU A 288 -13.28 23.84 16.07
CA LEU A 288 -12.40 24.42 15.04
C LEU A 288 -11.10 24.92 15.68
N PHE A 289 -9.96 24.73 15.01
CA PHE A 289 -8.69 25.24 15.50
C PHE A 289 -7.76 25.74 14.38
N MET A 290 -6.94 26.74 14.72
CA MET A 290 -5.86 27.25 13.89
C MET A 290 -4.58 26.45 14.14
N SER A 291 -3.81 26.16 13.10
CA SER A 291 -2.49 25.53 13.19
C SER A 291 -1.50 26.27 12.28
N GLY A 292 -0.20 26.16 12.54
CA GLY A 292 0.82 26.58 11.57
C GLY A 292 0.82 25.74 10.28
N VAL A 293 0.21 24.55 10.32
CA VAL A 293 0.22 23.55 9.25
C VAL A 293 -1.12 23.51 8.50
N LYS A 294 -1.07 23.29 7.18
CA LYS A 294 -2.25 23.16 6.30
C LYS A 294 -2.99 21.84 6.52
N VAL A 295 -4.33 21.86 6.44
CA VAL A 295 -5.21 20.69 6.71
C VAL A 295 -4.89 19.45 5.87
N ASN A 296 -4.39 19.63 4.65
CA ASN A 296 -4.02 18.53 3.75
C ASN A 296 -2.62 17.93 4.00
N THR A 297 -1.92 18.34 5.06
CA THR A 297 -0.58 17.86 5.38
C THR A 297 -0.64 16.48 6.01
N SER A 298 0.08 15.52 5.43
CA SER A 298 0.28 14.19 6.00
C SER A 298 1.75 13.81 6.04
N THR A 299 2.18 13.20 7.15
CA THR A 299 3.57 12.87 7.46
C THR A 299 3.95 11.44 7.06
N GLY A 300 2.97 10.63 6.66
CA GLY A 300 3.16 9.25 6.15
C GLY A 300 3.50 8.26 7.26
N LEU A 301 4.64 7.56 7.12
CA LEU A 301 5.05 6.51 8.07
C LEU A 301 5.59 7.04 9.41
N ILE A 302 5.93 8.34 9.51
CA ILE A 302 6.40 8.97 10.75
C ILE A 302 5.28 9.75 11.45
N ARG A 303 5.35 9.74 12.78
CA ARG A 303 4.52 10.55 13.67
C ARG A 303 5.23 11.89 13.91
N GLN A 304 4.47 12.97 13.86
CA GLN A 304 4.96 14.33 14.12
C GLN A 304 3.82 15.21 14.63
N PHE A 305 4.19 16.33 15.24
CA PHE A 305 3.29 17.21 15.97
C PHE A 305 3.37 18.65 15.45
N ALA A 306 2.26 19.37 15.57
CA ALA A 306 2.19 20.80 15.28
C ALA A 306 1.46 21.54 16.42
N PRO A 307 1.82 22.81 16.70
CA PRO A 307 1.09 23.62 17.65
C PRO A 307 -0.26 24.05 17.07
N ARG A 308 -1.29 24.10 17.92
CA ARG A 308 -2.62 24.60 17.56
C ARG A 308 -3.19 25.55 18.61
N PHE A 309 -3.96 26.52 18.12
CA PHE A 309 -4.76 27.45 18.89
C PHE A 309 -6.25 27.16 18.69
N ASN A 310 -6.95 26.98 19.80
CA ASN A 310 -8.42 27.03 19.87
C ASN A 310 -8.81 28.26 20.71
N SER A 311 -9.73 29.09 20.23
CA SER A 311 -10.26 30.21 20.99
C SER A 311 -11.78 30.26 20.90
N SER A 312 -12.45 30.29 22.06
CA SER A 312 -13.90 30.37 22.17
C SER A 312 -14.34 31.68 22.83
N LEU A 313 -15.23 32.41 22.17
CA LEU A 313 -15.79 33.66 22.69
C LEU A 313 -17.01 33.39 23.57
N HIS A 314 -17.00 33.93 24.78
CA HIS A 314 -18.17 34.08 25.63
C HIS A 314 -18.61 35.56 25.67
N TRP A 315 -19.89 35.81 25.41
CA TRP A 315 -20.51 37.14 25.46
C TRP A 315 -21.45 37.22 26.66
N GLU A 316 -21.23 38.20 27.52
CA GLU A 316 -22.05 38.50 28.69
C GLU A 316 -22.55 39.95 28.58
N SER A 317 -23.86 40.16 28.48
CA SER A 317 -24.45 41.49 28.51
C SER A 317 -24.59 41.94 29.97
N LEU A 318 -24.15 43.16 30.28
CA LEU A 318 -24.04 43.69 31.64
C LEU A 318 -24.94 44.92 31.84
N ASP A 319 -25.31 45.18 33.09
CA ASP A 319 -26.07 46.37 33.46
C ASP A 319 -25.17 47.62 33.48
N ASN A 320 -25.79 48.80 33.30
CA ASN A 320 -25.09 50.06 33.04
C ASN A 320 -24.16 50.56 34.17
N GLY A 321 -24.22 49.96 35.36
CA GLY A 321 -23.34 50.23 36.49
C GLY A 321 -22.12 49.31 36.62
N GLU A 322 -22.01 48.28 35.77
CA GLU A 322 -21.00 47.21 35.92
C GLU A 322 -19.73 47.43 35.07
N PHE A 323 -19.64 48.55 34.34
CA PHE A 323 -18.42 48.90 33.62
C PHE A 323 -17.28 49.27 34.61
N PRO A 324 -16.09 48.66 34.50
CA PRO A 324 -15.02 48.86 35.47
C PRO A 324 -14.50 50.31 35.54
N SER A 325 -14.28 50.80 36.76
CA SER A 325 -13.73 52.13 37.04
C SER A 325 -12.21 52.16 37.17
N ASN A 326 -11.56 50.99 37.26
CA ASN A 326 -10.12 50.80 37.48
C ASN A 326 -9.31 50.70 36.16
N CYS A 327 -9.84 51.25 35.06
CA CYS A 327 -9.25 51.18 33.72
C CYS A 327 -8.11 52.21 33.51
N SER A 328 -7.02 52.07 34.27
CA SER A 328 -5.87 52.98 34.21
C SER A 328 -4.53 52.28 34.49
N GLY A 329 -3.42 52.96 34.17
CA GLY A 329 -2.07 52.43 34.36
C GLY A 329 -1.72 51.35 33.33
N ILE A 330 -1.66 50.09 33.78
CA ILE A 330 -1.31 48.89 32.99
C ILE A 330 -2.52 48.23 32.31
N ALA A 331 -3.74 48.68 32.60
CA ALA A 331 -4.95 48.29 31.89
C ALA A 331 -5.10 49.11 30.60
N PHE A 332 -5.55 48.49 29.51
CA PHE A 332 -5.82 49.21 28.26
C PHE A 332 -7.16 49.94 28.35
N PHE A 333 -7.17 51.25 28.08
CA PHE A 333 -8.37 52.07 28.04
C PHE A 333 -8.36 53.05 26.87
N ARG A 334 -9.51 53.15 26.18
CA ARG A 334 -9.82 54.18 25.18
C ARG A 334 -11.30 54.56 25.25
N ASN A 335 -11.62 55.80 24.88
CA ASN A 335 -12.98 56.32 24.77
C ASN A 335 -13.11 57.18 23.51
N TYR A 336 -14.00 56.78 22.61
CA TYR A 336 -14.21 57.41 21.30
C TYR A 336 -15.58 58.08 21.23
N THR A 337 -15.63 59.29 20.63
CA THR A 337 -16.84 60.13 20.56
C THR A 337 -17.29 60.33 19.11
N VAL A 338 -17.85 59.29 18.52
CA VAL A 338 -18.25 59.27 17.12
C VAL A 338 -19.52 60.11 16.92
N SER A 339 -19.40 61.19 16.13
CA SER A 339 -20.52 62.09 15.80
C SER A 339 -20.66 62.24 14.29
N HIS A 340 -21.87 62.09 13.76
CA HIS A 340 -22.13 62.50 12.39
C HIS A 340 -21.97 64.03 12.24
N LYS A 341 -21.29 64.48 11.18
CA LYS A 341 -20.67 65.82 11.12
C LYS A 341 -21.49 66.86 10.34
N GLU A 342 -22.73 66.53 10.00
CA GLU A 342 -23.64 67.46 9.32
C GLU A 342 -24.42 68.31 10.32
N GLU A 343 -24.67 69.58 9.98
CA GLU A 343 -25.29 70.59 10.85
C GLU A 343 -26.81 70.39 11.08
N ILE A 344 -27.31 69.17 10.83
CA ILE A 344 -28.64 68.74 11.23
C ILE A 344 -28.67 68.69 12.75
N ARG A 345 -29.56 69.48 13.37
CA ARG A 345 -29.58 69.72 14.84
C ARG A 345 -29.82 68.49 15.71
N ASN A 346 -30.09 67.33 15.09
CA ASN A 346 -30.34 66.04 15.71
C ASN A 346 -29.30 64.98 15.28
N ALA A 347 -28.05 65.37 15.02
CA ALA A 347 -26.99 64.44 14.63
C ALA A 347 -26.68 63.42 15.75
N ASP A 348 -26.96 62.13 15.48
CA ASP A 348 -26.73 61.06 16.45
C ASP A 348 -25.25 60.98 16.86
N LYS A 349 -25.00 61.19 18.16
CA LYS A 349 -23.71 60.96 18.80
C LYS A 349 -23.70 59.57 19.42
N TYR A 350 -22.59 58.86 19.23
CA TYR A 350 -22.29 57.60 19.88
C TYR A 350 -20.97 57.76 20.63
N GLN A 351 -20.97 57.45 21.92
CA GLN A 351 -19.75 57.27 22.68
C GLN A 351 -19.48 55.76 22.80
N ILE A 352 -18.23 55.34 22.68
CA ILE A 352 -17.83 53.95 22.95
C ILE A 352 -16.54 53.95 23.75
N ALA A 353 -16.61 53.41 24.97
CA ALA A 353 -15.48 53.23 25.85
C ALA A 353 -15.16 51.74 25.98
N VAL A 354 -13.87 51.43 25.93
CA VAL A 354 -13.32 50.08 25.86
C VAL A 354 -12.25 49.94 26.94
N CYS A 355 -12.34 48.88 27.74
CA CYS A 355 -11.42 48.60 28.84
C CYS A 355 -11.01 47.13 28.86
N MET A 356 -9.71 46.85 28.82
CA MET A 356 -9.16 45.52 29.02
C MET A 356 -8.45 45.47 30.38
N LEU A 357 -8.95 44.62 31.28
CA LEU A 357 -8.40 44.47 32.63
C LEU A 357 -7.33 43.37 32.67
N GLY A 358 -6.29 43.59 33.48
CA GLY A 358 -5.20 42.66 33.71
C GLY A 358 -3.87 43.38 33.92
N ASN A 359 -2.80 42.62 34.19
CA ASN A 359 -1.46 43.13 33.93
C ASN A 359 -1.12 42.86 32.47
N LEU A 360 -1.21 43.88 31.62
CA LEU A 360 -0.95 43.73 30.19
C LEU A 360 0.51 44.02 29.81
N THR A 361 1.44 44.15 30.77
CA THR A 361 2.89 44.31 30.51
C THR A 361 3.62 42.97 30.33
N GLU A 362 2.92 41.85 30.48
CA GLU A 362 3.45 40.48 30.42
C GLU A 362 2.69 39.67 29.37
N THR A 363 3.37 38.75 28.70
CA THR A 363 2.72 37.82 27.76
C THR A 363 1.87 36.79 28.51
N PRO A 364 0.66 36.42 28.02
CA PRO A 364 -0.13 35.34 28.61
C PRO A 364 0.49 33.94 28.38
N PHE A 365 1.46 33.82 27.47
CA PHE A 365 2.10 32.55 27.12
C PHE A 365 3.19 32.17 28.12
N LYS A 366 3.16 30.92 28.60
CA LYS A 366 4.18 30.32 29.45
C LYS A 366 5.24 29.64 28.58
N ARG A 367 6.49 29.63 29.03
CA ARG A 367 7.60 28.97 28.35
C ARG A 367 7.55 27.45 28.57
N THR A 368 6.57 26.78 27.96
CA THR A 368 6.39 25.31 28.00
C THR A 368 5.64 24.80 26.76
N ARG A 369 5.91 23.56 26.34
CA ARG A 369 5.17 22.85 25.30
C ARG A 369 3.97 22.05 25.82
N ASN A 370 3.84 21.92 27.14
CA ASN A 370 2.61 21.41 27.75
C ASN A 370 1.43 22.34 27.39
N ARG A 371 0.21 21.79 27.40
CA ARG A 371 -1.01 22.56 27.11
C ARG A 371 -1.15 23.76 28.06
N GLN A 372 -1.63 24.86 27.50
CA GLN A 372 -1.88 26.10 28.20
C GLN A 372 -3.30 26.59 27.90
N ASP A 373 -4.11 26.77 28.94
CA ASP A 373 -5.43 27.40 28.86
C ASP A 373 -5.37 28.74 29.60
N PHE A 374 -5.82 29.82 28.95
CA PHE A 374 -5.93 31.16 29.56
C PHE A 374 -7.16 31.92 29.07
N ASN A 375 -7.61 32.90 29.86
CA ASN A 375 -8.77 33.72 29.57
C ASN A 375 -8.37 35.20 29.50
N GLU A 376 -8.77 35.89 28.44
CA GLU A 376 -8.68 37.35 28.31
C GLU A 376 -10.08 37.98 28.46
N THR A 377 -10.18 39.17 29.05
CA THR A 377 -11.47 39.86 29.25
C THR A 377 -11.46 41.30 28.77
N LEU A 378 -12.46 41.67 27.96
CA LEU A 378 -12.66 43.01 27.41
C LEU A 378 -14.06 43.52 27.77
N PHE A 379 -14.13 44.68 28.39
CA PHE A 379 -15.37 45.39 28.68
C PHE A 379 -15.59 46.48 27.62
N VAL A 380 -16.80 46.53 27.07
CA VAL A 380 -17.21 47.56 26.11
C VAL A 380 -18.52 48.17 26.59
N THR A 381 -18.59 49.50 26.61
CA THR A 381 -19.85 50.23 26.79
C THR A 381 -20.04 51.17 25.62
N SER A 382 -21.21 51.10 24.98
CA SER A 382 -21.62 52.04 23.92
C SER A 382 -22.85 52.81 24.37
N HIS A 383 -22.81 54.14 24.24
CA HIS A 383 -23.89 55.05 24.63
C HIS A 383 -24.36 55.81 23.38
N GLY A 384 -25.58 55.51 22.93
CA GLY A 384 -26.17 56.13 21.75
C GLY A 384 -27.16 57.25 22.09
N SER A 385 -27.24 58.24 21.19
CA SER A 385 -28.16 59.39 21.10
C SER A 385 -29.57 59.27 21.75
N LYS A 386 -30.17 58.06 21.77
CA LYS A 386 -31.49 57.78 22.36
C LYS A 386 -31.46 57.39 23.86
N ASN A 387 -30.38 57.73 24.58
CA ASN A 387 -30.09 57.27 25.94
C ASN A 387 -30.02 55.73 26.10
N VAL A 388 -29.89 54.99 25.00
CA VAL A 388 -29.64 53.55 25.06
C VAL A 388 -28.15 53.35 25.26
N GLN A 389 -27.79 52.95 26.47
CA GLN A 389 -26.47 52.41 26.80
C GLN A 389 -26.53 50.88 26.71
N THR A 390 -25.53 50.29 26.06
CA THR A 390 -25.32 48.85 25.98
C THR A 390 -23.94 48.54 26.54
N THR A 391 -23.89 47.86 27.68
CA THR A 391 -22.65 47.41 28.32
C THR A 391 -22.50 45.90 28.12
N PHE A 392 -21.32 45.42 27.74
CA PHE A 392 -21.06 44.00 27.60
C PHE A 392 -19.60 43.64 27.90
N LYS A 393 -19.41 42.40 28.33
CA LYS A 393 -18.12 41.77 28.62
C LYS A 393 -17.91 40.64 27.63
N LEU A 394 -16.79 40.70 26.93
CA LEU A 394 -16.25 39.62 26.12
C LEU A 394 -15.23 38.87 26.97
N THR A 395 -15.35 37.55 27.06
CA THR A 395 -14.30 36.68 27.59
C THR A 395 -13.85 35.77 26.46
N LEU A 396 -12.58 35.82 26.11
CA LEU A 396 -11.99 34.90 25.11
C LEU A 396 -11.17 33.85 25.85
N SER A 397 -11.65 32.62 25.86
CA SER A 397 -10.92 31.47 26.38
C SER A 397 -10.05 30.89 25.28
N THR A 398 -8.73 30.88 25.46
CA THR A 398 -7.76 30.38 24.48
C THR A 398 -7.00 29.18 25.04
N THR A 399 -7.03 28.09 24.28
CA THR A 399 -6.30 26.84 24.50
C THR A 399 -5.20 26.73 23.47
N LEU A 400 -3.96 26.61 23.94
CA LEU A 400 -2.75 26.41 23.14
C LEU A 400 -2.11 25.08 23.53
N GLY A 401 -1.69 24.27 22.54
CA GLY A 401 -0.96 23.03 22.77
C GLY A 401 -0.67 22.29 21.46
N TYR A 402 -0.18 21.06 21.55
CA TYR A 402 0.16 20.25 20.38
C TYR A 402 -0.96 19.29 19.97
N PHE A 403 -0.93 18.87 18.72
CA PHE A 403 -1.69 17.72 18.20
C PHE A 403 -0.83 16.91 17.23
N GLU A 404 -1.15 15.63 17.07
CA GLU A 404 -0.48 14.74 16.11
C GLU A 404 -1.02 14.98 14.69
N LEU A 405 -0.12 15.11 13.71
CA LEU A 405 -0.47 15.32 12.30
C LEU A 405 -0.94 14.02 11.63
N PRO A 406 -1.79 14.11 10.57
CA PRO A 406 -2.26 12.96 9.79
C PRO A 406 -1.15 12.01 9.33
N ASN A 407 -1.16 10.78 9.85
CA ASN A 407 -0.16 9.77 9.56
C ASN A 407 -0.79 8.38 9.37
N ASP A 408 0.01 7.44 8.87
CA ASP A 408 -0.44 6.09 8.51
C ASP A 408 -0.95 5.28 9.72
N HIS A 409 -0.39 5.49 10.91
CA HIS A 409 -0.79 4.81 12.15
C HIS A 409 -2.17 5.27 12.63
N LEU A 410 -2.49 6.54 12.40
CA LEU A 410 -3.82 7.14 12.63
C LEU A 410 -4.76 7.03 11.41
N GLY A 411 -4.41 6.23 10.39
CA GLY A 411 -5.26 6.05 9.20
C GLY A 411 -5.49 7.33 8.37
N SER A 412 -4.53 8.25 8.37
CA SER A 412 -4.63 9.62 7.82
C SER A 412 -5.60 10.56 8.55
N HIS A 413 -5.98 10.26 9.80
CA HIS A 413 -6.66 11.22 10.68
C HIS A 413 -5.67 11.97 11.59
N TYR A 414 -6.04 13.18 12.04
CA TYR A 414 -5.27 13.97 12.99
C TYR A 414 -5.59 13.60 14.45
N GLY A 415 -4.64 13.85 15.35
CA GLY A 415 -4.76 13.52 16.78
C GLY A 415 -5.56 14.51 17.64
N PRO A 416 -5.90 14.11 18.87
CA PRO A 416 -6.48 15.01 19.87
C PRO A 416 -5.49 16.10 20.31
N LEU A 417 -5.94 17.01 21.19
CA LEU A 417 -5.03 17.91 21.90
C LEU A 417 -4.18 17.07 22.87
N LEU A 418 -2.89 17.36 22.94
CA LEU A 418 -1.95 16.69 23.84
C LEU A 418 -1.66 17.61 25.04
N ASP A 419 -1.88 17.10 26.25
CA ASP A 419 -1.73 17.90 27.48
C ASP A 419 -0.25 18.11 27.89
N SER A 420 0.66 17.22 27.46
CA SER A 420 2.11 17.25 27.75
C SER A 420 2.98 17.30 26.49
N ASP A 421 4.23 17.78 26.62
CA ASP A 421 5.20 17.88 25.51
C ASP A 421 5.38 16.53 24.76
N PRO A 422 4.98 16.44 23.48
CA PRO A 422 5.13 15.21 22.70
C PRO A 422 6.56 15.00 22.18
N LEU A 423 7.36 16.07 22.05
CA LEU A 423 8.74 15.99 21.60
C LEU A 423 9.67 15.44 22.69
N ALA A 424 9.29 15.61 23.96
CA ALA A 424 9.99 15.01 25.10
C ALA A 424 9.72 13.50 25.27
N THR A 425 8.68 12.96 24.63
CA THR A 425 8.26 11.55 24.79
C THR A 425 8.44 10.70 23.53
N CYS A 426 8.45 11.29 22.33
CA CYS A 426 8.59 10.51 21.10
C CYS A 426 10.06 10.26 20.71
N SER A 427 10.45 8.99 20.63
CA SER A 427 11.79 8.55 20.22
C SER A 427 11.79 7.93 18.82
N ARG A 428 12.96 7.92 18.16
CA ARG A 428 13.17 7.11 16.94
C ARG A 428 12.88 5.63 17.22
N PRO A 429 12.31 4.87 16.27
CA PRO A 429 12.13 5.21 14.86
C PRO A 429 10.76 5.81 14.49
N GLU A 430 9.81 5.93 15.43
CA GLU A 430 8.42 6.33 15.13
C GLU A 430 8.27 7.83 14.86
N CYS A 431 9.00 8.66 15.59
CA CYS A 431 9.15 10.08 15.30
C CYS A 431 10.55 10.38 14.76
N GLU A 432 10.62 11.47 13.99
CA GLU A 432 11.87 12.11 13.56
C GLU A 432 12.05 13.44 14.30
N SER A 433 13.30 13.87 14.52
CA SER A 433 13.56 15.11 15.27
C SER A 433 13.02 16.34 14.53
N GLN A 434 12.02 17.00 15.12
CA GLN A 434 11.41 18.21 14.57
C GLN A 434 12.16 19.49 14.96
N ASN A 435 12.91 19.46 16.07
CA ASN A 435 13.65 20.58 16.62
C ASN A 435 15.15 20.51 16.27
N ASN A 436 15.76 21.66 15.97
CA ASN A 436 17.22 21.81 15.87
C ASN A 436 17.89 21.88 17.27
N ASP A 437 17.10 22.14 18.32
CA ASP A 437 17.59 22.59 19.62
C ASP A 437 17.85 21.47 20.65
N GLU A 438 18.67 20.46 20.33
CA GLU A 438 19.34 19.67 21.40
C GLU A 438 20.40 20.52 22.14
N ALA A 439 20.94 21.57 21.49
CA ALA A 439 22.05 22.36 22.00
C ALA A 439 21.64 23.60 22.84
N THR A 440 20.41 24.10 22.68
CA THR A 440 20.09 25.51 23.02
C THR A 440 19.20 25.67 24.26
N ILE A 441 18.33 24.71 24.56
CA ILE A 441 17.34 24.82 25.65
C ILE A 441 18.06 24.98 27.01
N SER A 442 19.02 24.11 27.32
CA SER A 442 19.73 24.01 28.61
C SER A 442 20.66 25.20 28.96
N ARG A 443 20.53 26.36 28.32
CA ARG A 443 21.38 27.55 28.57
C ARG A 443 20.65 28.87 28.80
N ARG A 444 19.31 28.91 28.68
CA ARG A 444 18.50 30.11 29.00
C ARG A 444 17.13 29.74 29.58
N ASP A 445 17.13 29.00 30.69
CA ASP A 445 15.93 28.76 31.50
C ASP A 445 15.50 30.01 32.30
N ALA A 446 16.42 30.96 32.49
CA ALA A 446 16.10 32.29 32.98
C ALA A 446 15.40 33.12 31.89
N LEU A 447 14.08 33.24 32.02
CA LEU A 447 13.35 34.41 31.55
C LEU A 447 14.02 35.68 32.13
N PRO A 448 14.23 36.75 31.34
CA PRO A 448 14.96 37.92 31.82
C PRO A 448 14.20 38.64 32.93
N GLU A 449 14.91 39.14 33.94
CA GLU A 449 14.33 39.84 35.11
C GLU A 449 13.60 41.15 34.76
N ARG A 450 13.75 41.62 33.51
CA ARG A 450 13.22 42.89 33.03
C ARG A 450 12.83 42.78 31.56
N TYR A 451 11.58 43.11 31.27
CA TYR A 451 11.08 43.27 29.91
C TYR A 451 10.86 44.77 29.59
N PRO A 452 10.85 45.17 28.31
CA PRO A 452 10.08 46.33 27.86
C PRO A 452 8.60 46.15 28.24
N ASN A 453 8.23 46.74 29.38
CA ASN A 453 6.90 46.70 29.97
C ASN A 453 5.84 47.52 29.19
N GLY A 454 5.99 47.66 27.87
CA GLY A 454 5.19 48.53 27.01
C GLY A 454 5.30 50.03 27.28
N THR A 455 6.16 50.50 28.20
CA THR A 455 6.25 51.95 28.48
C THR A 455 7.18 52.69 27.51
N TYR A 456 6.64 53.74 26.90
CA TYR A 456 7.36 54.69 26.07
C TYR A 456 7.14 56.10 26.63
N ASN A 457 8.23 56.86 26.83
CA ASN A 457 8.22 58.19 27.49
C ASN A 457 7.49 58.24 28.85
N GLY A 458 7.46 57.13 29.59
CA GLY A 458 6.81 57.02 30.90
C GLY A 458 5.30 56.71 30.86
N THR A 459 4.72 56.56 29.67
CA THR A 459 3.33 56.14 29.45
C THR A 459 3.26 54.72 28.90
N PHE A 460 2.31 53.91 29.38
CA PHE A 460 2.08 52.54 28.89
C PHE A 460 1.32 52.52 27.57
N TYR A 461 1.83 51.74 26.61
CA TYR A 461 1.16 51.40 25.36
C TYR A 461 1.15 49.88 25.21
N LEU A 462 -0.04 49.30 25.08
CA LEU A 462 -0.21 47.87 24.82
C LEU A 462 0.39 47.49 23.46
N GLU A 463 0.40 48.43 22.52
CA GLU A 463 1.00 48.31 21.20
C GLU A 463 2.44 47.74 21.25
N PHE A 464 3.30 48.23 22.14
CA PHE A 464 4.72 47.84 22.22
C PHE A 464 5.01 46.51 22.95
N VAL A 465 4.02 45.88 23.59
CA VAL A 465 4.23 44.65 24.37
C VAL A 465 4.34 43.45 23.43
N ALA A 466 5.44 42.70 23.49
CA ALA A 466 5.65 41.53 22.63
C ALA A 466 4.74 40.34 23.01
N SER A 467 4.39 39.53 22.01
CA SER A 467 3.65 38.26 22.16
C SER A 467 2.33 38.39 22.94
N LYS A 468 1.47 39.29 22.46
CA LYS A 468 0.12 39.57 22.97
C LYS A 468 -0.82 38.37 22.82
N GLY A 469 -1.84 38.29 23.68
CA GLY A 469 -2.95 37.35 23.52
C GLY A 469 -3.89 37.74 22.37
N PRO A 470 -4.67 36.79 21.80
CA PRO A 470 -5.55 37.05 20.67
C PRO A 470 -6.64 38.10 20.95
N LEU A 471 -7.17 38.23 22.17
CA LEU A 471 -8.14 39.29 22.48
C LEU A 471 -7.46 40.66 22.62
N ALA A 472 -6.27 40.74 23.23
CA ALA A 472 -5.46 41.95 23.24
C ALA A 472 -5.15 42.41 21.80
N LEU A 473 -4.82 41.47 20.92
CA LEU A 473 -4.53 41.74 19.51
C LEU A 473 -5.76 42.25 18.74
N ILE A 474 -6.93 41.63 18.92
CA ILE A 474 -8.21 42.14 18.38
C ILE A 474 -8.52 43.54 18.94
N THR A 475 -8.29 43.75 20.24
CA THR A 475 -8.55 45.03 20.91
C THR A 475 -7.70 46.14 20.29
N LEU A 476 -6.40 45.89 20.04
CA LEU A 476 -5.55 46.83 19.31
C LEU A 476 -5.97 47.00 17.84
N ALA A 477 -6.38 45.94 17.16
CA ALA A 477 -6.81 46.01 15.77
C ALA A 477 -8.07 46.89 15.60
N LEU A 478 -9.04 46.80 16.52
CA LEU A 478 -10.30 47.55 16.48
C LEU A 478 -10.24 48.93 17.16
N PHE A 479 -9.50 49.05 18.26
CA PHE A 479 -9.54 50.19 19.20
C PHE A 479 -8.16 50.73 19.62
N GLY A 480 -7.05 50.18 19.11
CA GLY A 480 -5.70 50.69 19.40
C GLY A 480 -5.37 51.98 18.62
N GLN A 481 -4.17 52.52 18.84
CA GLN A 481 -3.71 53.73 18.15
C GLN A 481 -3.81 53.61 16.61
N ASP A 482 -4.35 54.63 15.96
CA ASP A 482 -4.59 54.72 14.51
C ASP A 482 -5.59 53.70 13.92
N ALA A 483 -6.34 52.96 14.75
CA ALA A 483 -7.43 52.10 14.29
C ALA A 483 -8.53 52.89 13.54
N PHE A 484 -9.41 52.19 12.82
CA PHE A 484 -10.48 52.79 12.02
C PHE A 484 -11.34 53.80 12.80
N ILE A 485 -11.64 53.51 14.08
CA ILE A 485 -12.45 54.39 14.91
C ILE A 485 -11.71 55.68 15.28
N ASP A 486 -10.39 55.60 15.53
CA ASP A 486 -9.52 56.70 15.91
C ASP A 486 -9.32 57.68 14.74
N THR A 487 -8.87 57.16 13.59
CA THR A 487 -8.44 57.99 12.45
C THR A 487 -9.57 58.36 11.48
N LYS A 488 -10.49 57.43 11.19
CA LYS A 488 -11.40 57.51 10.04
C LYS A 488 -12.84 57.85 10.43
N SER A 489 -13.32 57.41 11.59
CA SER A 489 -14.70 57.71 12.03
C SER A 489 -14.98 59.20 12.28
N HIS A 490 -13.96 59.97 12.70
CA HIS A 490 -14.08 61.39 13.04
C HIS A 490 -13.88 62.36 11.84
N ASN A 491 -13.31 61.89 10.72
CA ASN A 491 -12.71 62.78 9.72
C ASN A 491 -13.14 62.53 8.26
N LEU A 492 -14.44 62.25 8.06
CA LEU A 492 -15.13 62.17 6.76
C LEU A 492 -14.94 63.41 5.84
N THR A 493 -14.40 64.50 6.38
CA THR A 493 -14.33 65.83 5.76
C THR A 493 -13.26 66.00 4.66
N LYS A 494 -12.39 65.03 4.39
CA LYS A 494 -11.36 65.13 3.33
C LYS A 494 -11.76 64.62 1.93
N VAL A 495 -12.96 64.06 1.77
CA VAL A 495 -13.49 63.58 0.46
C VAL A 495 -14.59 64.52 -0.07
N ARG A 496 -14.87 65.64 0.61
CA ARG A 496 -15.97 66.58 0.27
C ARG A 496 -15.56 67.61 -0.80
N ASP A 497 -14.87 67.20 -1.86
CA ASP A 497 -14.88 67.94 -3.13
C ASP A 497 -16.06 67.43 -3.96
N GLN A 498 -17.17 68.18 -3.91
CA GLN A 498 -18.50 67.75 -4.37
C GLN A 498 -18.65 67.65 -5.91
N SER A 499 -17.57 67.82 -6.67
CA SER A 499 -17.52 67.76 -8.13
C SER A 499 -16.86 66.51 -8.70
N SER A 500 -16.26 65.66 -7.86
CA SER A 500 -15.43 64.53 -8.33
C SER A 500 -16.22 63.22 -8.51
N PRO A 501 -16.13 62.55 -9.68
CA PRO A 501 -16.72 61.22 -9.88
C PRO A 501 -16.02 60.12 -9.06
N LEU A 502 -14.90 60.43 -8.40
CA LEU A 502 -14.18 59.52 -7.50
C LEU A 502 -14.96 59.20 -6.21
N ASN A 503 -16.03 59.95 -5.91
CA ASN A 503 -16.85 59.75 -4.71
C ASN A 503 -17.64 58.43 -4.69
N SER A 504 -17.61 57.61 -5.75
CA SER A 504 -18.17 56.24 -5.75
C SER A 504 -17.13 55.16 -5.41
N ILE A 505 -15.85 55.51 -5.22
CA ILE A 505 -14.75 54.54 -5.09
C ILE A 505 -14.56 54.09 -3.64
N CYS A 506 -14.58 52.77 -3.44
CA CYS A 506 -14.23 52.14 -2.18
C CYS A 506 -12.72 52.10 -2.02
N TYR A 507 -12.17 52.89 -1.09
CA TYR A 507 -10.74 52.83 -0.74
C TYR A 507 -10.44 51.80 0.35
N GLU A 508 -11.33 51.65 1.34
CA GLU A 508 -11.10 50.79 2.51
C GLU A 508 -12.43 50.44 3.19
N TYR A 509 -12.53 49.23 3.74
CA TYR A 509 -13.67 48.77 4.54
C TYR A 509 -13.38 48.98 6.03
N ALA A 510 -14.40 49.31 6.82
CA ALA A 510 -14.28 49.24 8.27
C ALA A 510 -14.02 47.79 8.73
N PRO A 511 -13.21 47.56 9.78
CA PRO A 511 -12.88 46.20 10.23
C PRO A 511 -14.15 45.45 10.65
N LEU A 512 -14.21 44.16 10.33
CA LEU A 512 -15.39 43.29 10.50
C LEU A 512 -16.64 43.69 9.67
N ALA A 513 -16.64 44.75 8.84
CA ALA A 513 -17.86 45.22 8.17
C ALA A 513 -18.55 44.12 7.33
N LEU A 514 -17.77 43.38 6.55
CA LEU A 514 -18.25 42.27 5.73
C LEU A 514 -18.78 41.10 6.58
N LEU A 515 -18.18 40.85 7.74
CA LEU A 515 -18.60 39.83 8.71
C LEU A 515 -19.87 40.22 9.48
N LEU A 516 -20.05 41.51 9.80
CA LEU A 516 -21.23 42.09 10.46
C LEU A 516 -22.47 42.17 9.51
N GLY A 517 -22.39 41.55 8.33
CA GLY A 517 -23.46 41.46 7.36
C GLY A 517 -23.82 42.79 6.68
N GLN A 518 -22.88 43.75 6.60
CA GLN A 518 -23.06 45.03 5.91
C GLN A 518 -23.00 44.87 4.37
N LYS A 519 -23.86 44.03 3.78
CA LYS A 519 -23.80 43.67 2.35
C LYS A 519 -24.07 44.83 1.37
N GLU A 520 -24.78 45.87 1.79
CA GLU A 520 -25.34 46.89 0.89
C GLU A 520 -24.64 48.27 0.94
N LEU A 521 -23.76 48.52 1.92
CA LEU A 521 -23.44 49.87 2.38
C LEU A 521 -21.98 50.28 2.73
N PRO A 522 -20.89 49.49 2.64
CA PRO A 522 -19.61 49.92 3.24
C PRO A 522 -18.93 51.14 2.59
N CYS A 523 -19.13 51.35 1.29
CA CYS A 523 -18.42 52.33 0.47
C CYS A 523 -19.27 53.03 -0.61
N ASN A 524 -20.47 52.54 -0.92
CA ASN A 524 -21.22 53.04 -2.07
C ASN A 524 -21.86 54.40 -1.75
N ASN A 525 -21.84 55.34 -2.71
CA ASN A 525 -22.24 56.75 -2.57
C ASN A 525 -21.31 57.68 -1.74
N GLY A 526 -20.05 57.30 -1.46
CA GLY A 526 -19.03 58.23 -0.94
C GLY A 526 -19.11 58.53 0.55
N TYR A 527 -20.07 57.93 1.25
CA TYR A 527 -20.09 57.87 2.70
C TYR A 527 -19.31 56.62 3.13
N ILE A 528 -18.09 56.81 3.63
CA ILE A 528 -17.44 55.81 4.50
C ILE A 528 -18.46 55.46 5.58
N THR A 529 -18.62 54.17 5.86
CA THR A 529 -19.63 53.65 6.79
C THR A 529 -19.60 54.49 8.08
N PRO A 530 -20.68 55.23 8.43
CA PRO A 530 -20.66 56.08 9.62
C PRO A 530 -20.27 55.24 10.82
N GLY A 531 -19.29 55.70 11.61
CA GLY A 531 -18.80 54.90 12.75
C GLY A 531 -19.92 54.55 13.74
N THR A 532 -20.99 55.35 13.77
CA THR A 532 -22.25 55.10 14.47
C THR A 532 -22.95 53.82 13.99
N THR A 533 -23.03 53.59 12.66
CA THR A 533 -23.57 52.36 12.04
C THR A 533 -22.70 51.14 12.31
N TRP A 534 -21.37 51.32 12.35
CA TRP A 534 -20.43 50.28 12.74
C TRP A 534 -20.58 49.91 14.22
N VAL A 535 -20.54 50.89 15.14
CA VAL A 535 -20.75 50.70 16.59
C VAL A 535 -22.09 50.03 16.88
N ASN A 536 -23.17 50.44 16.22
CA ASN A 536 -24.50 49.83 16.37
C ASN A 536 -24.54 48.37 15.88
N SER A 537 -23.74 48.02 14.87
CA SER A 537 -23.60 46.62 14.40
C SER A 537 -22.72 45.78 15.32
N PHE A 538 -21.65 46.37 15.86
CA PHE A 538 -20.72 45.73 16.80
C PHE A 538 -21.31 45.54 18.20
N SER A 539 -22.23 46.42 18.63
CA SER A 539 -22.95 46.29 19.90
C SER A 539 -24.15 45.32 19.82
N ASN A 540 -24.41 44.72 18.66
CA ASN A 540 -25.47 43.72 18.48
C ASN A 540 -24.88 42.30 18.54
N PRO A 541 -25.17 41.50 19.58
CA PRO A 541 -24.56 40.17 19.76
C PRO A 541 -24.85 39.22 18.59
N GLN A 542 -26.00 39.32 17.93
CA GLN A 542 -26.36 38.45 16.79
C GLN A 542 -25.43 38.62 15.59
N LYS A 543 -24.77 39.78 15.47
CA LYS A 543 -23.79 40.09 14.41
C LYS A 543 -22.36 39.99 14.94
N ALA A 544 -22.12 40.49 16.14
CA ALA A 544 -20.79 40.62 16.70
C ALA A 544 -20.18 39.28 17.12
N ILE A 545 -20.96 38.36 17.70
CA ILE A 545 -20.45 37.04 18.14
C ILE A 545 -19.83 36.23 16.99
N PRO A 546 -20.49 35.98 15.84
CA PRO A 546 -19.87 35.25 14.73
C PRO A 546 -18.67 36.00 14.13
N ALA A 547 -18.76 37.32 13.98
CA ALA A 547 -17.66 38.14 13.47
C ALA A 547 -16.42 38.11 14.38
N LEU A 548 -16.61 38.12 15.70
CA LEU A 548 -15.54 38.05 16.70
C LEU A 548 -14.94 36.64 16.84
N ASN A 549 -15.72 35.57 16.64
CA ASN A 549 -15.19 34.22 16.55
C ASN A 549 -14.24 34.06 15.35
N GLN A 550 -14.62 34.58 14.17
CA GLN A 550 -13.72 34.60 13.01
C GLN A 550 -12.52 35.55 13.22
N ALA A 551 -12.70 36.66 13.95
CA ALA A 551 -11.59 37.53 14.35
C ALA A 551 -10.60 36.83 15.29
N ALA A 552 -11.07 35.97 16.20
CA ALA A 552 -10.20 35.16 17.08
C ALA A 552 -9.38 34.13 16.29
N PHE A 553 -9.96 33.49 15.28
CA PHE A 553 -9.19 32.66 14.34
C PHE A 553 -8.11 33.49 13.61
N LEU A 554 -8.46 34.66 13.07
CA LEU A 554 -7.52 35.53 12.36
C LEU A 554 -6.43 36.11 13.28
N ALA A 555 -6.73 36.35 14.56
CA ALA A 555 -5.75 36.77 15.56
C ALA A 555 -4.76 35.64 15.89
N ASN A 556 -5.25 34.42 16.10
CA ASN A 556 -4.40 33.24 16.27
C ASN A 556 -3.51 32.98 15.03
N GLN A 557 -4.03 33.24 13.83
CA GLN A 557 -3.24 33.22 12.60
C GLN A 557 -2.17 34.31 12.57
N ALA A 558 -2.50 35.56 12.90
CA ALA A 558 -1.55 36.67 12.94
C ALA A 558 -0.42 36.40 13.94
N ILE A 559 -0.74 35.89 15.14
CA ILE A 559 0.23 35.48 16.16
C ILE A 559 1.21 34.44 15.58
N LEU A 560 0.72 33.34 15.01
CA LEU A 560 1.57 32.28 14.42
C LEU A 560 2.44 32.76 13.24
N GLN A 561 1.98 33.76 12.49
CA GLN A 561 2.71 34.30 11.33
C GLN A 561 3.73 35.39 11.70
N ALA A 562 3.41 36.27 12.67
CA ALA A 562 4.24 37.41 13.06
C ALA A 562 5.28 37.09 14.15
N THR A 563 5.24 35.89 14.76
CA THR A 563 6.15 35.52 15.84
C THR A 563 7.63 35.52 15.39
N ALA A 564 8.37 36.54 15.82
CA ALA A 564 9.77 36.76 15.45
C ALA A 564 10.79 35.79 16.09
N GLY A 565 10.38 35.02 17.12
CA GLY A 565 11.27 34.12 17.86
C GLY A 565 11.94 33.05 16.99
N SER A 566 13.14 32.64 17.40
CA SER A 566 14.02 31.77 16.59
C SER A 566 13.68 30.27 16.66
N SER A 567 12.84 29.85 17.62
CA SER A 567 12.50 28.44 17.83
C SER A 567 11.51 27.94 16.78
N VAL A 568 11.90 26.91 16.03
CA VAL A 568 11.18 26.40 14.86
C VAL A 568 11.12 24.88 14.85
N LEU A 569 10.05 24.36 14.25
CA LEU A 569 9.76 22.95 14.08
C LEU A 569 9.68 22.61 12.60
N TYR A 570 10.48 21.64 12.17
CA TYR A 570 10.48 21.11 10.82
C TYR A 570 9.43 20.00 10.70
N ILE A 571 8.39 20.27 9.91
CA ILE A 571 7.40 19.26 9.53
C ILE A 571 7.95 18.50 8.32
N GLN A 572 8.04 17.19 8.45
CA GLN A 572 8.65 16.29 7.48
C GLN A 572 7.69 15.15 7.12
N ARG A 573 7.88 14.58 5.94
CA ARG A 573 7.18 13.40 5.45
C ARG A 573 8.17 12.25 5.31
N ARG A 574 7.76 11.06 5.75
CA ARG A 574 8.38 9.80 5.29
C ARG A 574 7.34 9.09 4.45
N SER A 575 7.39 9.35 3.14
CA SER A 575 6.55 8.68 2.14
C SER A 575 6.92 7.20 2.03
N HIS A 576 6.09 6.40 1.36
CA HIS A 576 6.31 4.97 1.22
C HIS A 576 5.96 4.47 -0.17
N LEU A 577 6.62 3.38 -0.59
CA LEU A 577 6.23 2.59 -1.75
C LEU A 577 5.58 1.28 -1.27
N GLU A 578 4.50 0.84 -1.92
CA GLU A 578 3.86 -0.43 -1.59
C GLU A 578 4.51 -1.60 -2.35
N TYR A 579 5.05 -2.56 -1.61
CA TYR A 579 5.59 -3.80 -2.15
C TYR A 579 4.66 -4.98 -1.87
N LEU A 580 4.19 -5.64 -2.94
CA LEU A 580 3.42 -6.88 -2.85
C LEU A 580 4.35 -8.06 -2.52
N ARG A 581 4.12 -8.68 -1.37
CA ARG A 581 4.88 -9.80 -0.81
C ARG A 581 4.00 -11.05 -0.70
N PRO A 582 4.51 -12.26 -1.00
CA PRO A 582 3.79 -13.49 -0.69
C PRO A 582 3.74 -13.70 0.83
N GLU A 583 2.55 -13.86 1.37
CA GLU A 583 2.35 -14.23 2.77
C GLU A 583 2.12 -15.73 2.88
N ILE A 584 3.13 -16.45 3.37
CA ILE A 584 3.09 -17.88 3.58
C ILE A 584 3.36 -18.16 5.06
N SER A 585 2.38 -18.72 5.76
CA SER A 585 2.53 -19.12 7.17
C SER A 585 3.68 -20.11 7.33
N THR A 586 4.46 -19.97 8.41
CA THR A 586 5.56 -20.89 8.75
C THR A 586 5.11 -22.36 8.76
N GLY A 587 3.88 -22.64 9.20
CA GLY A 587 3.29 -23.98 9.14
C GLY A 587 3.10 -24.49 7.71
N THR A 588 2.63 -23.63 6.80
CA THR A 588 2.50 -23.93 5.36
C THR A 588 3.87 -24.15 4.71
N ILE A 589 4.88 -23.35 5.05
CA ILE A 589 6.26 -23.53 4.57
C ILE A 589 6.81 -24.90 4.97
N ILE A 590 6.64 -25.31 6.23
CA ILE A 590 7.10 -26.61 6.72
C ILE A 590 6.32 -27.75 6.04
N GLY A 591 4.98 -27.68 6.06
CA GLY A 591 4.12 -28.72 5.51
C GLY A 591 4.35 -28.97 4.01
N LEU A 592 4.45 -27.91 3.20
CA LEU A 592 4.69 -28.05 1.76
C LEU A 592 6.14 -28.50 1.48
N SER A 593 7.13 -28.04 2.26
CA SER A 593 8.52 -28.52 2.12
C SER A 593 8.63 -30.03 2.39
N VAL A 594 7.93 -30.54 3.40
CA VAL A 594 7.88 -31.99 3.68
C VAL A 594 7.18 -32.73 2.55
N LEU A 595 6.04 -32.24 2.05
CA LEU A 595 5.31 -32.86 0.94
C LEU A 595 6.14 -32.91 -0.35
N ILE A 596 6.81 -31.81 -0.71
CA ILE A 596 7.75 -31.73 -1.84
C ILE A 596 8.91 -32.72 -1.64
N GLY A 597 9.49 -32.77 -0.43
CA GLY A 597 10.58 -33.69 -0.11
C GLY A 597 10.20 -35.16 -0.27
N VAL A 598 9.02 -35.56 0.23
CA VAL A 598 8.50 -36.92 0.07
C VAL A 598 8.21 -37.24 -1.41
N PHE A 599 7.57 -36.33 -2.14
CA PHE A 599 7.28 -36.49 -3.56
C PHE A 599 8.56 -36.67 -4.39
N LEU A 600 9.56 -35.78 -4.19
CA LEU A 600 10.85 -35.87 -4.86
C LEU A 600 11.61 -37.14 -4.47
N PHE A 601 11.60 -37.55 -3.20
CA PHE A 601 12.23 -38.79 -2.76
C PHE A 601 11.63 -40.03 -3.45
N LEU A 602 10.31 -40.12 -3.55
CA LEU A 602 9.63 -41.21 -4.25
C LEU A 602 9.96 -41.20 -5.74
N LEU A 603 9.87 -40.04 -6.39
CA LEU A 603 10.08 -39.89 -7.83
C LEU A 603 11.54 -40.14 -8.24
N LEU A 604 12.51 -39.71 -7.42
CA LEU A 604 13.93 -40.05 -7.58
C LEU A 604 14.21 -41.53 -7.29
N SER A 605 13.56 -42.14 -6.28
CA SER A 605 13.70 -43.58 -5.98
C SER A 605 13.22 -44.46 -7.13
N LEU A 606 12.07 -44.13 -7.74
CA LEU A 606 11.60 -44.76 -8.97
C LEU A 606 12.62 -44.55 -10.11
N CYS A 607 13.19 -43.36 -10.26
CA CYS A 607 14.20 -43.06 -11.28
C CYS A 607 15.51 -43.86 -11.08
N VAL A 608 15.93 -44.14 -9.85
CA VAL A 608 17.06 -45.05 -9.57
C VAL A 608 16.69 -46.51 -9.89
N MET A 609 15.43 -46.93 -9.63
CA MET A 609 14.93 -48.23 -10.07
C MET A 609 14.88 -48.40 -11.60
N THR A 610 14.63 -47.32 -12.36
CA THR A 610 14.65 -47.39 -13.84
C THR A 610 16.07 -47.41 -14.42
N LEU A 611 17.04 -46.78 -13.75
CA LEU A 611 18.45 -46.80 -14.15
C LEU A 611 19.17 -48.12 -13.81
N THR A 612 18.80 -48.78 -12.71
CA THR A 612 19.41 -50.05 -12.26
C THR A 612 18.92 -51.28 -13.03
N LYS A 613 17.85 -51.15 -13.82
CA LYS A 613 17.20 -52.26 -14.53
C LYS A 613 17.19 -52.03 -16.04
N VAL A 614 17.14 -53.13 -16.80
CA VAL A 614 17.21 -53.10 -18.26
C VAL A 614 15.82 -53.36 -18.84
N ALA A 615 15.08 -52.28 -19.11
CA ALA A 615 13.71 -52.33 -19.61
C ALA A 615 13.62 -52.97 -21.01
N TRP A 616 12.62 -53.85 -21.21
CA TRP A 616 12.34 -54.51 -22.49
C TRP A 616 11.44 -53.64 -23.41
N ALA A 617 10.62 -52.78 -22.81
CA ALA A 617 9.81 -51.75 -23.46
C ALA A 617 10.25 -50.35 -22.98
N GLY A 618 9.89 -49.29 -23.73
CA GLY A 618 10.14 -47.90 -23.31
C GLY A 618 9.16 -47.40 -22.24
N SER A 619 7.96 -47.96 -22.21
CA SER A 619 6.93 -47.74 -21.20
C SER A 619 6.06 -48.98 -21.08
N LEU A 620 5.40 -49.15 -19.92
CA LEU A 620 4.24 -50.01 -19.83
C LEU A 620 3.04 -49.22 -20.38
N ASP A 621 2.66 -49.57 -21.60
CA ASP A 621 1.61 -48.94 -22.39
C ASP A 621 0.81 -50.02 -23.16
N SER A 622 -0.20 -49.60 -23.91
CA SER A 622 -1.04 -50.52 -24.70
C SER A 622 -0.25 -51.34 -25.72
N HIS A 623 0.87 -50.83 -26.25
CA HIS A 623 1.72 -51.54 -27.21
C HIS A 623 2.60 -52.59 -26.50
N ALA A 624 3.08 -52.30 -25.28
CA ALA A 624 3.70 -53.31 -24.41
C ALA A 624 2.70 -54.40 -24.02
N ILE A 625 1.46 -54.05 -23.67
CA ILE A 625 0.39 -55.01 -23.35
C ILE A 625 0.01 -55.86 -24.57
N VAL A 626 -0.16 -55.29 -25.76
CA VAL A 626 -0.48 -56.05 -26.99
C VAL A 626 0.63 -57.06 -27.32
N LYS A 627 1.90 -56.70 -27.07
CA LYS A 627 3.03 -57.64 -27.22
C LYS A 627 2.99 -58.79 -26.20
N MET A 628 2.55 -58.50 -24.98
CA MET A 628 2.40 -59.48 -23.91
C MET A 628 1.18 -60.40 -24.10
N SER A 629 0.06 -59.88 -24.60
CA SER A 629 -1.13 -60.69 -24.90
C SER A 629 -0.94 -61.55 -26.13
N ALA A 630 -0.32 -61.04 -27.20
CA ALA A 630 0.04 -61.83 -28.39
C ALA A 630 0.95 -63.02 -28.05
N ALA A 631 1.90 -62.81 -27.13
CA ALA A 631 2.76 -63.84 -26.58
C ALA A 631 2.01 -64.91 -25.77
N LEU A 632 0.94 -64.55 -25.06
CA LEU A 632 0.12 -65.49 -24.30
C LEU A 632 -0.90 -66.23 -25.18
N SER A 633 -1.43 -65.60 -26.23
CA SER A 633 -2.37 -66.26 -27.16
C SER A 633 -1.77 -67.44 -27.93
N GLU A 634 -0.44 -67.48 -28.12
CA GLU A 634 0.27 -68.63 -28.70
C GLU A 634 0.26 -69.86 -27.77
N SER A 635 -0.08 -69.68 -26.48
CA SER A 635 -0.11 -70.72 -25.44
C SER A 635 -1.50 -71.12 -24.94
N LEU A 636 -2.58 -70.50 -25.46
CA LEU A 636 -3.95 -70.66 -24.95
C LEU A 636 -4.91 -71.18 -26.02
N PRO A 637 -5.61 -72.31 -25.79
CA PRO A 637 -6.68 -72.76 -26.68
C PRO A 637 -7.92 -71.88 -26.50
N LEU A 638 -8.13 -70.93 -27.41
CA LEU A 638 -9.30 -70.05 -27.43
C LEU A 638 -10.53 -70.83 -27.96
N SER A 639 -11.54 -71.04 -27.11
CA SER A 639 -12.87 -71.57 -27.48
C SER A 639 -13.94 -70.48 -27.42
N GLU A 640 -14.98 -70.54 -28.25
CA GLU A 640 -15.91 -69.41 -28.49
C GLU A 640 -16.83 -69.02 -27.31
N ASP A 641 -16.79 -69.73 -26.19
CA ASP A 641 -17.65 -69.50 -25.02
C ASP A 641 -17.25 -68.30 -24.12
N TRP A 642 -16.05 -67.71 -24.28
CA TRP A 642 -15.54 -66.70 -23.34
C TRP A 642 -16.22 -65.33 -23.42
N GLU A 643 -16.90 -64.99 -24.52
CA GLU A 643 -17.38 -63.62 -24.76
C GLU A 643 -18.58 -63.21 -23.88
N LYS A 644 -19.31 -64.17 -23.28
CA LYS A 644 -20.61 -63.93 -22.62
C LYS A 644 -20.58 -63.79 -21.10
N ASP A 645 -19.44 -64.01 -20.43
CA ASP A 645 -19.39 -64.05 -18.96
C ASP A 645 -18.15 -63.35 -18.39
N SER A 646 -18.31 -62.03 -18.15
CA SER A 646 -17.24 -61.14 -17.64
C SER A 646 -16.52 -61.68 -16.40
N LYS A 647 -17.21 -62.40 -15.51
CA LYS A 647 -16.58 -62.96 -14.28
C LYS A 647 -15.54 -64.03 -14.60
N LYS A 648 -15.81 -64.89 -15.59
CA LYS A 648 -14.85 -65.91 -16.03
C LYS A 648 -13.63 -65.27 -16.69
N THR A 649 -13.82 -64.17 -17.41
CA THR A 649 -12.73 -63.38 -17.98
C THR A 649 -11.85 -62.78 -16.89
N GLU A 650 -12.41 -62.25 -15.81
CA GLU A 650 -11.62 -61.78 -14.66
C GLU A 650 -10.82 -62.90 -13.98
N GLU A 651 -11.45 -64.06 -13.73
CA GLU A 651 -10.80 -65.22 -13.10
C GLU A 651 -9.65 -65.79 -13.96
N LEU A 652 -9.79 -65.78 -15.30
CA LEU A 652 -8.73 -66.18 -16.23
C LEU A 652 -7.55 -65.19 -16.21
N LEU A 653 -7.82 -63.88 -16.16
CA LEU A 653 -6.76 -62.86 -16.07
C LEU A 653 -5.99 -62.90 -14.74
N ASP A 654 -6.59 -63.45 -13.67
CA ASP A 654 -5.92 -63.72 -12.40
C ASP A 654 -5.17 -65.07 -12.36
N LEU A 655 -5.38 -65.97 -13.33
CA LEU A 655 -4.61 -67.20 -13.50
C LEU A 655 -3.33 -67.02 -14.32
N LEU A 656 -3.32 -66.05 -15.25
CA LEU A 656 -2.23 -65.85 -16.21
C LEU A 656 -1.04 -65.07 -15.61
N PRO A 657 0.22 -65.41 -15.97
CA PRO A 657 1.41 -64.75 -15.43
C PRO A 657 1.56 -63.31 -15.93
N GLY A 658 1.74 -62.38 -15.00
CA GLY A 658 1.91 -60.95 -15.24
C GLY A 658 3.34 -60.47 -15.46
N TYR A 659 4.34 -61.34 -15.30
CA TYR A 659 5.76 -60.97 -15.30
C TYR A 659 6.48 -61.41 -16.60
N ILE A 660 7.58 -60.73 -16.93
CA ILE A 660 8.37 -60.97 -18.16
C ILE A 660 9.86 -61.07 -17.82
N GLY A 661 10.51 -62.13 -18.30
CA GLY A 661 11.92 -62.41 -18.03
C GLY A 661 12.63 -63.13 -19.18
N ASP A 662 13.74 -63.77 -18.84
CA ASP A 662 14.67 -64.49 -19.71
C ASP A 662 14.44 -66.00 -19.53
N ALA A 663 13.83 -66.66 -20.51
CA ALA A 663 13.51 -68.09 -20.45
C ALA A 663 14.76 -68.99 -20.50
N GLU A 664 15.85 -68.48 -21.08
CA GLU A 664 17.08 -69.23 -21.32
C GLU A 664 18.25 -68.51 -20.62
N PRO A 665 18.26 -68.39 -19.28
CA PRO A 665 19.16 -67.48 -18.55
C PRO A 665 20.66 -67.81 -18.70
N GLU A 666 21.01 -69.04 -19.10
CA GLU A 666 22.38 -69.53 -19.26
C GLU A 666 22.90 -69.52 -20.71
N ALA A 667 22.01 -69.39 -21.71
CA ALA A 667 22.36 -69.44 -23.13
C ALA A 667 23.21 -68.23 -23.60
N PRO A 668 24.03 -68.35 -24.66
CA PRO A 668 24.85 -67.23 -25.16
C PRO A 668 24.04 -66.05 -25.72
N VAL A 669 22.77 -66.28 -26.08
CA VAL A 669 21.75 -65.28 -26.45
C VAL A 669 20.51 -65.60 -25.62
N GLY A 670 19.87 -64.60 -25.01
CA GLY A 670 18.68 -64.80 -24.18
C GLY A 670 17.39 -64.80 -24.99
N ARG A 671 16.30 -65.29 -24.39
CA ARG A 671 14.95 -65.34 -24.99
C ARG A 671 13.96 -64.71 -24.03
N LEU A 672 13.24 -63.68 -24.49
CA LEU A 672 12.24 -62.98 -23.69
C LEU A 672 10.98 -63.81 -23.60
N ALA A 673 10.44 -64.04 -22.41
CA ALA A 673 9.18 -64.76 -22.24
C ALA A 673 8.30 -64.18 -21.11
N VAL A 674 6.98 -64.26 -21.31
CA VAL A 674 6.00 -64.07 -20.23
C VAL A 674 6.07 -65.28 -19.31
N GLY A 675 6.04 -65.08 -17.99
CA GLY A 675 6.15 -66.16 -17.01
C GLY A 675 7.57 -66.71 -16.78
N ALA A 676 8.61 -66.11 -17.35
CA ALA A 676 10.00 -66.54 -17.10
C ALA A 676 10.62 -65.82 -15.89
N GLU A 677 11.28 -66.59 -15.01
CA GLU A 677 11.91 -66.09 -13.77
C GLU A 677 13.29 -65.41 -14.00
N GLY A 678 13.89 -65.58 -15.18
CA GLY A 678 15.24 -65.09 -15.47
C GLY A 678 15.32 -63.56 -15.55
N GLY A 679 16.12 -62.92 -14.68
CA GLY A 679 16.38 -61.49 -14.76
C GLY A 679 17.23 -61.10 -15.98
N LEU A 680 16.78 -60.11 -16.76
CA LEU A 680 17.46 -59.63 -17.96
C LEU A 680 18.83 -58.98 -17.65
N LYS A 681 19.82 -59.23 -18.50
CA LYS A 681 21.23 -58.87 -18.26
C LYS A 681 21.67 -57.69 -19.15
N TRP A 682 22.32 -56.68 -18.56
CA TRP A 682 22.87 -55.54 -19.32
C TRP A 682 23.89 -55.99 -20.37
N ARG A 683 23.88 -55.35 -21.54
CA ARG A 683 24.72 -55.66 -22.73
C ARG A 683 24.53 -57.05 -23.36
N ARG A 684 23.72 -57.96 -22.79
CA ARG A 684 23.37 -59.26 -23.39
C ARG A 684 22.56 -59.06 -24.69
N ARG A 685 22.68 -60.01 -25.61
CA ARG A 685 21.86 -60.08 -26.84
C ARG A 685 20.63 -60.95 -26.59
N TYR A 686 19.52 -60.56 -27.21
CA TYR A 686 18.23 -61.26 -27.16
C TYR A 686 17.73 -61.56 -28.56
N TRP A 687 17.07 -62.71 -28.76
CA TRP A 687 16.48 -63.12 -30.04
C TRP A 687 15.27 -62.27 -30.43
N LYS A 688 15.01 -62.20 -31.75
CA LYS A 688 13.85 -61.54 -32.36
C LYS A 688 13.20 -62.45 -33.43
N GLY A 689 11.93 -62.82 -33.24
CA GLY A 689 11.12 -63.64 -34.15
C GLY A 689 10.69 -65.02 -33.62
N GLN A 690 9.38 -65.29 -33.68
CA GLN A 690 8.62 -66.53 -33.38
C GLN A 690 8.76 -67.17 -31.98
N GLY A 691 7.63 -67.57 -31.38
CA GLY A 691 7.58 -68.23 -30.07
C GLY A 691 8.20 -67.37 -28.97
N LEU A 692 7.64 -66.20 -28.72
CA LEU A 692 8.15 -65.22 -27.74
C LEU A 692 9.59 -64.74 -28.04
N ALA A 693 9.71 -63.80 -28.98
CA ALA A 693 10.95 -63.08 -29.30
C ALA A 693 10.64 -61.73 -30.01
N LEU A 694 10.98 -60.62 -29.35
CA LEU A 694 10.58 -59.21 -29.64
C LEU A 694 11.41 -58.48 -30.71
#